data_AF-A0AAC9YRC5-F1
#
_entry.id   AF-A0AAC9YRC5-F1
#
_cell.length_a   1.000
_cell.length_b   1.000
_cell.length_c   1.000
_cell.angle_alpha   90.00
_cell.angle_beta   90.00
_cell.angle_gamma   90.00
#
_symmetry.space_group_name_H-M   'P 1'
#
loop_
_entity.id
_entity.type
_entity.pdbx_description
1 polymer ?
#
loop_
_entity_poly.entity_id
_entity_poly.type
_entity_poly.pdbx_seq_one_letter_code
_entity_poly.pdbx_strand_id
1 'polypeptide(L)'
;MSILLLTSVLFLSLLPTSTFAVDTPQPGSAAPNGPAFSPPEDPEVIKDARSILRVIEPSSSDNAMVYFDQNQVNFKSYISLEKQSAGQAGAGGAVTCLTPDDPKCVSALADTSFQQIKYDVAMGSCDARQIAACIKSLTLVKEDGSKVKAEPVTRVYRKTSPGWASTFNSKTNSGYPGSDGPWIWRINDGGKSTDYLILGLVSALFNRPNGVSTWDASEKSLRLSIYPVKKFENPALVEGSGVTGCLAVDTGVCYQRIAFASNLRFALVMRIPKVITGWLNGRLDKPVAYSENYDENYSELVVEGNTLEEIMTGKWLPNTGAVTQYLEESKRAQTAAPGSKNLDIAGIDPDDANSVRYYSSLSKLFGNSALSNALSWRLNTTSSAGQQFSGPCQKTDGVQGIVTSNASVYEPGSPKWDGNEGALGYRIAAPTFKADGKTQNVGRYAFTMKAELIKCVYGMSKLPAYAKVEITYDDTGEKKTASVILGTNKDWVNLHADNFEYTGAPPTVSVKLDGWVKSTSANSNAPTPNSGAQGSTPSVPNSGGGKVTITCVKGSTKKQVTGVKPKCPSGYKMQNFSAPAAQQVQVTVTCTKGATKKIVTGVKPQCPAGYKMSAATPVKAPSVPAQPAAQQPDAPADMPAPQSPAGQPGTPNQPTKPQPNAPAPQFDPNADITITCVKGAESKQVTGKSPVQCPSGYQMKPMGPGQPGMPGLPLDPVQPGIPMQPAKQ
;
A
#
# COMPACT_ATOMS: atom_id res chain seq x y z
N MET A 1 40.25 -57.14 -7.10
CA MET A 1 41.57 -56.70 -7.57
C MET A 1 41.37 -55.36 -8.28
N SER A 2 42.00 -54.30 -7.75
CA SER A 2 42.26 -52.95 -8.32
C SER A 2 41.10 -52.09 -8.84
N ILE A 3 40.69 -51.03 -8.12
CA ILE A 3 41.19 -49.62 -8.10
C ILE A 3 40.59 -48.74 -9.21
N LEU A 4 39.82 -47.72 -8.83
CA LEU A 4 40.11 -46.32 -9.18
C LEU A 4 39.39 -45.35 -8.21
N LEU A 5 40.17 -44.57 -7.46
CA LEU A 5 39.73 -43.39 -6.69
C LEU A 5 39.48 -42.21 -7.65
N LEU A 6 38.47 -41.37 -7.36
CA LEU A 6 38.58 -39.92 -7.51
C LEU A 6 37.50 -39.18 -6.69
N THR A 7 38.02 -38.49 -5.67
CA THR A 7 37.54 -37.32 -4.90
C THR A 7 36.27 -36.61 -5.37
N SER A 8 35.26 -36.55 -4.51
CA SER A 8 34.11 -35.64 -4.61
C SER A 8 34.37 -34.36 -3.80
N VAL A 9 34.48 -33.23 -4.50
CA VAL A 9 34.40 -31.88 -3.94
C VAL A 9 32.91 -31.53 -3.87
N LEU A 10 32.36 -31.41 -2.66
CA LEU A 10 30.97 -31.02 -2.43
C LEU A 10 30.82 -29.50 -2.66
N PHE A 11 30.32 -29.11 -3.83
CA PHE A 11 29.77 -27.77 -4.04
C PHE A 11 28.43 -27.69 -3.30
N LEU A 12 28.34 -26.80 -2.30
CA LEU A 12 27.07 -26.35 -1.74
C LEU A 12 26.29 -25.61 -2.83
N SER A 13 25.27 -26.24 -3.39
CA SER A 13 24.34 -25.58 -4.31
C SER A 13 23.43 -24.62 -3.54
N LEU A 14 23.64 -23.33 -3.75
CA LEU A 14 22.67 -22.28 -3.45
C LEU A 14 21.41 -22.53 -4.28
N LEU A 15 20.29 -22.79 -3.62
CA LEU A 15 18.96 -22.85 -4.24
C LEU A 15 18.63 -21.47 -4.85
N PRO A 16 18.19 -21.39 -6.11
CA PRO A 16 17.77 -20.13 -6.71
C PRO A 16 16.48 -19.64 -6.03
N THR A 17 16.52 -18.41 -5.56
CA THR A 17 15.34 -17.67 -5.10
C THR A 17 14.56 -17.22 -6.34
N SER A 18 13.37 -17.76 -6.53
CA SER A 18 12.44 -17.29 -7.55
C SER A 18 11.88 -15.92 -7.14
N THR A 19 12.52 -14.86 -7.61
CA THR A 19 11.93 -13.52 -7.64
C THR A 19 10.79 -13.51 -8.66
N PHE A 20 9.85 -12.59 -8.49
CA PHE A 20 8.84 -12.30 -9.50
C PHE A 20 9.57 -12.04 -10.80
N ALA A 21 9.38 -12.93 -11.77
CA ALA A 21 9.71 -12.60 -13.13
C ALA A 21 8.99 -11.28 -13.40
N VAL A 22 9.78 -10.24 -13.67
CA VAL A 22 9.32 -9.08 -14.41
C VAL A 22 8.55 -9.67 -15.57
N ASP A 23 7.25 -9.35 -15.70
CA ASP A 23 6.48 -9.73 -16.88
C ASP A 23 7.31 -9.22 -18.07
N THR A 24 8.04 -10.12 -18.70
CA THR A 24 8.81 -9.84 -19.89
C THR A 24 7.78 -9.41 -20.93
N PRO A 25 8.03 -8.34 -21.69
CA PRO A 25 7.11 -7.96 -22.76
C PRO A 25 6.87 -9.18 -23.64
N GLN A 26 5.59 -9.54 -23.79
CA GLN A 26 5.02 -10.57 -24.66
C GLN A 26 6.04 -11.28 -25.57
N PRO A 27 6.45 -12.53 -25.26
CA PRO A 27 7.18 -13.34 -26.21
C PRO A 27 6.20 -13.82 -27.31
N GLY A 28 6.32 -13.27 -28.51
CA GLY A 28 5.70 -13.84 -29.71
C GLY A 28 4.42 -13.19 -30.25
N SER A 29 3.97 -12.09 -29.65
CA SER A 29 3.16 -11.12 -30.40
C SER A 29 3.69 -9.73 -30.09
N ALA A 30 4.47 -9.18 -31.03
CA ALA A 30 4.75 -7.75 -31.00
C ALA A 30 3.40 -7.05 -30.86
N ALA A 31 3.27 -6.14 -29.87
CA ALA A 31 2.11 -5.27 -29.83
C ALA A 31 1.89 -4.75 -31.26
N PRO A 32 0.68 -4.86 -31.84
CA PRO A 32 0.46 -4.44 -33.21
C PRO A 32 1.07 -3.04 -33.33
N ASN A 33 1.94 -2.85 -34.33
CA ASN A 33 2.57 -1.56 -34.63
C ASN A 33 1.45 -0.57 -34.96
N GLY A 34 0.85 0.01 -33.92
CA GLY A 34 0.01 1.18 -34.04
C GLY A 34 0.90 2.35 -34.44
N PRO A 35 0.35 3.38 -35.10
CA PRO A 35 1.10 4.60 -35.30
C PRO A 35 1.67 5.07 -33.95
N ALA A 36 2.89 5.63 -33.96
CA ALA A 36 3.47 6.32 -32.81
C ALA A 36 2.59 7.55 -32.52
N PHE A 37 1.53 7.32 -31.76
CA PHE A 37 0.53 8.30 -31.41
C PHE A 37 0.62 8.51 -29.91
N SER A 38 0.75 9.77 -29.50
CA SER A 38 0.64 10.17 -28.11
C SER A 38 -0.58 11.07 -28.01
N PRO A 39 -1.55 10.76 -27.12
CA PRO A 39 -2.59 11.71 -26.78
C PRO A 39 -1.97 13.06 -26.39
N PRO A 40 -2.65 14.20 -26.63
CA PRO A 40 -2.21 15.50 -26.14
C PRO A 40 -1.91 15.46 -24.65
N GLU A 41 -0.93 16.25 -24.20
CA GLU A 41 -0.64 16.35 -22.77
C GLU A 41 -1.85 16.95 -22.04
N ASP A 42 -2.24 16.28 -20.97
CA ASP A 42 -3.44 16.60 -20.22
C ASP A 42 -3.11 16.52 -18.71
N PRO A 43 -3.22 17.64 -17.97
CA PRO A 43 -2.80 17.70 -16.57
C PRO A 43 -3.70 16.88 -15.63
N GLU A 44 -4.90 16.46 -16.06
CA GLU A 44 -5.77 15.60 -15.26
C GLU A 44 -5.37 14.12 -15.34
N VAL A 45 -4.56 13.76 -16.34
CA VAL A 45 -4.11 12.37 -16.56
C VAL A 45 -2.95 12.06 -15.63
N ILE A 46 -3.14 11.04 -14.78
CA ILE A 46 -2.09 10.58 -13.87
C ILE A 46 -1.03 9.81 -14.68
N LYS A 47 0.22 10.25 -14.54
CA LYS A 47 1.41 9.53 -15.02
C LYS A 47 1.87 8.50 -13.98
N ASP A 48 2.24 7.31 -14.42
CA ASP A 48 2.92 6.32 -13.58
C ASP A 48 4.35 6.77 -13.23
N ALA A 49 4.99 6.10 -12.26
CA ALA A 49 6.32 6.49 -11.78
C ALA A 49 7.38 6.51 -12.90
N ARG A 50 7.35 5.53 -13.81
CA ARG A 50 8.31 5.44 -14.92
C ARG A 50 8.12 6.60 -15.89
N SER A 51 6.86 6.91 -16.22
CA SER A 51 6.51 8.03 -17.08
C SER A 51 6.91 9.39 -16.47
N ILE A 52 6.74 9.57 -15.16
CA ILE A 52 7.22 10.79 -14.46
C ILE A 52 8.74 10.90 -14.59
N LEU A 53 9.46 9.81 -14.32
CA LEU A 53 10.94 9.80 -14.34
C LEU A 53 11.53 10.03 -15.73
N ARG A 54 10.88 9.52 -16.78
CA ARG A 54 11.31 9.78 -18.18
C ARG A 54 11.29 11.26 -18.56
N VAL A 55 10.36 12.04 -18.00
CA VAL A 55 10.28 13.49 -18.26
C VAL A 55 11.42 14.26 -17.61
N ILE A 56 12.06 13.69 -16.58
CA ILE A 56 13.14 14.32 -15.81
C ILE A 56 14.46 13.56 -15.93
N GLU A 57 14.70 12.91 -17.07
CA GLU A 57 15.96 12.19 -17.32
C GLU A 57 17.17 13.14 -17.27
N PRO A 58 18.25 12.81 -16.54
CA PRO A 58 19.41 13.67 -16.42
C PRO A 58 20.21 13.80 -17.72
N SER A 59 20.82 14.98 -17.90
CA SER A 59 21.74 15.25 -19.01
C SER A 59 23.10 14.55 -18.84
N SER A 60 23.48 14.12 -17.64
CA SER A 60 24.63 13.23 -17.43
C SER A 60 24.33 11.81 -17.93
N SER A 61 25.40 11.05 -18.21
CA SER A 61 25.34 9.64 -18.58
C SER A 61 25.57 8.72 -17.38
N ASP A 62 25.32 7.43 -17.56
CA ASP A 62 25.56 6.37 -16.56
C ASP A 62 24.74 6.57 -15.27
N ASN A 63 23.47 6.97 -15.43
CA ASN A 63 22.48 6.92 -14.36
C ASN A 63 21.55 5.72 -14.55
N ALA A 64 20.95 5.25 -13.47
CA ALA A 64 19.90 4.24 -13.47
C ALA A 64 18.62 4.78 -12.85
N MET A 65 17.48 4.47 -13.48
CA MET A 65 16.16 4.83 -12.97
C MET A 65 15.73 3.82 -11.91
N VAL A 66 15.78 4.18 -10.63
CA VAL A 66 15.34 3.29 -9.54
C VAL A 66 14.03 3.78 -8.98
N TYR A 67 13.01 2.92 -8.93
CA TYR A 67 11.70 3.24 -8.38
C TYR A 67 10.96 2.00 -7.90
N PHE A 68 10.04 2.23 -6.96
CA PHE A 68 9.13 1.24 -6.40
C PHE A 68 7.71 1.64 -6.77
N ASP A 69 7.14 0.90 -7.71
CA ASP A 69 5.78 1.08 -8.16
C ASP A 69 5.28 -0.27 -8.66
N GLN A 70 4.01 -0.54 -8.44
CA GLN A 70 3.43 -1.77 -8.97
C GLN A 70 3.17 -1.55 -10.45
N ASN A 71 3.95 -2.23 -11.31
CA ASN A 71 3.73 -2.11 -12.73
C ASN A 71 2.46 -2.89 -13.11
N GLN A 72 1.37 -2.17 -13.39
CA GLN A 72 0.10 -2.76 -13.79
C GLN A 72 -0.13 -2.39 -15.26
N VAL A 73 0.13 -3.33 -16.17
CA VAL A 73 -0.08 -3.14 -17.61
C VAL A 73 -1.09 -4.13 -18.14
N ASN A 74 -2.10 -3.58 -18.82
CA ASN A 74 -2.98 -4.21 -19.79
C ASN A 74 -3.36 -5.68 -19.51
N PHE A 75 -4.30 -5.89 -18.57
CA PHE A 75 -4.80 -7.21 -18.22
C PHE A 75 -5.71 -7.75 -19.33
N LYS A 76 -5.11 -8.51 -20.24
CA LYS A 76 -5.82 -9.31 -21.25
C LYS A 76 -5.82 -10.76 -20.87
N SER A 77 -6.85 -11.46 -21.31
CA SER A 77 -6.91 -12.91 -21.23
C SER A 77 -6.08 -13.54 -22.34
N TYR A 78 -5.11 -14.37 -21.99
CA TYR A 78 -4.35 -15.18 -22.94
C TYR A 78 -3.78 -16.43 -22.27
N ILE A 79 -3.29 -17.34 -23.10
CA ILE A 79 -2.59 -18.55 -22.69
C ILE A 79 -1.20 -18.49 -23.28
N SER A 80 -0.17 -18.72 -22.47
CA SER A 80 1.20 -18.90 -22.96
C SER A 80 1.71 -20.30 -22.63
N LEU A 81 2.41 -20.92 -23.58
CA LEU A 81 3.15 -22.15 -23.38
C LEU A 81 4.63 -21.91 -23.67
N GLU A 82 5.47 -22.45 -22.80
CA GLU A 82 6.93 -22.32 -22.90
C GLU A 82 7.62 -23.69 -22.84
N LYS A 83 8.71 -23.83 -23.60
CA LYS A 83 9.51 -25.06 -23.66
C LYS A 83 10.49 -25.23 -22.50
N GLN A 84 10.66 -24.20 -21.70
CA GLN A 84 11.61 -24.17 -20.58
C GLN A 84 10.88 -24.09 -19.25
N SER A 85 11.56 -24.48 -18.18
CA SER A 85 11.08 -24.33 -16.81
C SER A 85 11.26 -22.89 -16.29
N ALA A 86 10.48 -22.51 -15.28
CA ALA A 86 10.50 -21.17 -14.70
C ALA A 86 11.92 -20.73 -14.28
N GLY A 87 12.36 -19.54 -14.73
CA GLY A 87 13.63 -18.94 -14.35
C GLY A 87 14.81 -19.21 -15.31
N GLN A 88 14.59 -19.91 -16.42
CA GLN A 88 15.58 -20.06 -17.49
C GLN A 88 15.22 -19.15 -18.68
N ALA A 89 16.10 -18.20 -19.02
CA ALA A 89 15.97 -17.41 -20.24
C ALA A 89 16.20 -18.32 -21.46
N GLY A 90 15.11 -18.76 -22.09
CA GLY A 90 15.15 -19.66 -23.23
C GLY A 90 15.00 -18.96 -24.56
N ALA A 91 15.97 -19.11 -25.45
CA ALA A 91 15.93 -18.66 -26.84
C ALA A 91 15.05 -19.52 -27.77
N GLY A 92 13.98 -20.18 -27.28
CA GLY A 92 13.28 -21.20 -28.07
C GLY A 92 11.80 -21.43 -27.75
N GLY A 93 10.92 -20.90 -28.61
CA GLY A 93 9.63 -21.52 -28.96
C GLY A 93 8.44 -21.30 -28.02
N ALA A 94 8.17 -20.06 -27.59
CA ALA A 94 6.92 -19.74 -26.90
C ALA A 94 5.71 -19.74 -27.85
N VAL A 95 4.56 -20.24 -27.39
CA VAL A 95 3.27 -20.16 -28.10
C VAL A 95 2.30 -19.35 -27.26
N THR A 96 1.65 -18.36 -27.87
CA THR A 96 0.58 -17.58 -27.22
C THR A 96 -0.73 -17.79 -27.97
N CYS A 97 -1.82 -17.99 -27.24
CA CYS A 97 -3.16 -18.17 -27.79
C CYS A 97 -4.19 -17.33 -27.05
N LEU A 98 -5.28 -17.00 -27.74
CA LEU A 98 -6.38 -16.23 -27.16
C LEU A 98 -7.44 -17.10 -26.49
N THR A 99 -7.52 -18.39 -26.83
CA THR A 99 -8.50 -19.33 -26.29
C THR A 99 -7.88 -20.72 -26.13
N PRO A 100 -8.39 -21.56 -25.20
CA PRO A 100 -7.95 -22.95 -25.07
C PRO A 100 -8.12 -23.79 -26.35
N ASP A 101 -9.13 -23.45 -27.17
CA ASP A 101 -9.46 -24.17 -28.41
C ASP A 101 -8.64 -23.71 -29.63
N ASP A 102 -7.69 -22.79 -29.45
CA ASP A 102 -6.80 -22.39 -30.55
C ASP A 102 -5.98 -23.61 -31.01
N PRO A 103 -6.01 -24.00 -32.30
CA PRO A 103 -5.29 -25.17 -32.81
C PRO A 103 -3.79 -25.18 -32.45
N LYS A 104 -3.17 -23.99 -32.32
CA LYS A 104 -1.77 -23.85 -31.92
C LYS A 104 -1.57 -24.29 -30.48
N CYS A 105 -2.46 -23.89 -29.56
CA CYS A 105 -2.40 -24.31 -28.16
C CYS A 105 -2.73 -25.78 -27.99
N VAL A 106 -3.74 -26.29 -28.71
CA VAL A 106 -4.09 -27.72 -28.68
C VAL A 106 -2.89 -28.58 -29.11
N SER A 107 -2.20 -28.17 -30.17
CA SER A 107 -0.99 -28.85 -30.65
C SER A 107 0.19 -28.70 -29.68
N ALA A 108 0.42 -27.51 -29.12
CA ALA A 108 1.49 -27.25 -28.17
C ALA A 108 1.29 -28.01 -26.83
N LEU A 109 0.04 -28.17 -26.38
CA LEU A 109 -0.30 -28.96 -25.19
C LEU A 109 0.07 -30.44 -25.34
N ALA A 110 -0.06 -30.99 -26.56
CA ALA A 110 0.30 -32.37 -26.86
C ALA A 110 1.82 -32.58 -27.03
N ASP A 111 2.57 -31.53 -27.36
CA ASP A 111 4.02 -31.56 -27.51
C ASP A 111 4.70 -31.57 -26.13
N THR A 112 5.44 -32.65 -25.85
CA THR A 112 6.16 -32.86 -24.58
C THR A 112 7.34 -31.90 -24.37
N SER A 113 7.78 -31.21 -25.43
CA SER A 113 8.80 -30.18 -25.31
C SER A 113 8.31 -28.91 -24.62
N PHE A 114 7.00 -28.68 -24.54
CA PHE A 114 6.42 -27.62 -23.70
C PHE A 114 6.38 -28.08 -22.24
N GLN A 115 7.02 -27.33 -21.36
CA GLN A 115 7.17 -27.67 -19.95
C GLN A 115 6.40 -26.73 -19.03
N GLN A 116 5.90 -25.61 -19.55
CA GLN A 116 5.12 -24.66 -18.79
C GLN A 116 3.91 -24.19 -19.58
N ILE A 117 2.78 -24.02 -18.89
CA ILE A 117 1.60 -23.33 -19.40
C ILE A 117 1.10 -22.34 -18.35
N LYS A 118 0.83 -21.11 -18.80
CA LYS A 118 0.24 -20.05 -17.99
C LYS A 118 -1.10 -19.63 -18.60
N TYR A 119 -2.10 -19.52 -17.75
CA TYR A 119 -3.38 -18.90 -18.07
C TYR A 119 -3.44 -17.58 -17.33
N ASP A 120 -3.35 -16.47 -18.06
CA ASP A 120 -3.65 -15.14 -17.52
C ASP A 120 -5.08 -14.81 -17.95
N VAL A 121 -6.00 -14.68 -16.98
CA VAL A 121 -7.43 -14.49 -17.27
C VAL A 121 -7.95 -13.19 -16.69
N ALA A 122 -8.37 -12.27 -17.56
CA ALA A 122 -8.97 -11.02 -17.17
C ALA A 122 -10.37 -11.25 -16.61
N MET A 123 -10.66 -10.63 -15.47
CA MET A 123 -11.94 -10.69 -14.80
C MET A 123 -12.90 -9.67 -15.43
N GLY A 124 -14.00 -10.17 -15.99
CA GLY A 124 -15.10 -9.36 -16.50
C GLY A 124 -16.28 -9.27 -15.56
N SER A 125 -17.42 -8.81 -16.06
CA SER A 125 -18.68 -8.86 -15.31
C SER A 125 -19.16 -10.31 -15.15
N CYS A 126 -19.61 -10.69 -13.95
CA CYS A 126 -20.21 -12.01 -13.74
C CYS A 126 -21.46 -12.25 -14.59
N ASP A 127 -22.19 -11.19 -14.93
CA ASP A 127 -23.36 -11.28 -15.81
C ASP A 127 -22.98 -11.67 -17.25
N ALA A 128 -21.80 -11.23 -17.70
CA ALA A 128 -21.26 -11.58 -19.01
C ALA A 128 -20.64 -12.98 -19.04
N ARG A 129 -20.08 -13.45 -17.91
CA ARG A 129 -19.43 -14.76 -17.81
C ARG A 129 -19.73 -15.46 -16.48
N GLN A 130 -20.74 -16.32 -16.50
CA GLN A 130 -21.19 -17.01 -15.28
C GLN A 130 -20.26 -18.14 -14.81
N ILE A 131 -19.40 -18.67 -15.69
CA ILE A 131 -18.49 -19.79 -15.39
C ILE A 131 -17.04 -19.29 -15.45
N ALA A 132 -16.69 -18.28 -14.65
CA ALA A 132 -15.35 -17.69 -14.58
C ALA A 132 -15.11 -16.97 -13.26
N ALA A 133 -13.85 -16.61 -13.01
CA ALA A 133 -13.52 -15.56 -12.05
C ALA A 133 -14.02 -14.21 -12.60
N CYS A 134 -14.72 -13.43 -11.79
CA CYS A 134 -15.43 -12.24 -12.29
C CYS A 134 -15.73 -11.22 -11.19
N ILE A 135 -16.03 -9.99 -11.62
CA ILE A 135 -16.52 -8.91 -10.77
C ILE A 135 -18.06 -8.98 -10.75
N LYS A 136 -18.63 -9.21 -9.56
CA LYS A 136 -20.09 -9.29 -9.36
C LYS A 136 -20.70 -7.90 -9.16
N SER A 137 -20.01 -7.03 -8.43
CA SER A 137 -20.45 -5.65 -8.26
C SER A 137 -19.34 -4.75 -7.75
N LEU A 138 -19.32 -3.52 -8.26
CA LEU A 138 -18.67 -2.36 -7.65
C LEU A 138 -19.76 -1.45 -7.06
N THR A 139 -19.56 -0.96 -5.85
CA THR A 139 -20.49 -0.05 -5.16
C THR A 139 -19.71 1.08 -4.51
N LEU A 140 -20.13 2.33 -4.75
CA LEU A 140 -19.69 3.49 -3.97
C LEU A 140 -20.48 3.54 -2.66
N VAL A 141 -19.79 3.60 -1.53
CA VAL A 141 -20.36 3.78 -0.20
C VAL A 141 -20.13 5.23 0.21
N LYS A 142 -21.21 6.00 0.39
CA LYS A 142 -21.13 7.40 0.80
C LYS A 142 -20.89 7.55 2.29
N GLU A 143 -20.51 8.76 2.72
CA GLU A 143 -20.27 9.08 4.14
C GLU A 143 -21.50 8.84 5.03
N ASP A 144 -22.72 9.06 4.50
CA ASP A 144 -23.98 8.79 5.20
C ASP A 144 -24.33 7.28 5.27
N GLY A 145 -23.54 6.43 4.62
CA GLY A 145 -23.74 4.98 4.52
C GLY A 145 -24.65 4.54 3.37
N SER A 146 -25.23 5.48 2.61
CA SER A 146 -25.96 5.15 1.38
C SER A 146 -25.02 4.56 0.33
N LYS A 147 -25.58 3.74 -0.56
CA LYS A 147 -24.83 2.94 -1.52
C LYS A 147 -25.29 3.24 -2.94
N VAL A 148 -24.34 3.48 -3.84
CA VAL A 148 -24.58 3.66 -5.28
C VAL A 148 -23.87 2.54 -6.02
N LYS A 149 -24.66 1.62 -6.59
CA LYS A 149 -24.12 0.50 -7.36
C LYS A 149 -23.64 1.00 -8.72
N ALA A 150 -22.49 0.52 -9.17
CA ALA A 150 -21.99 0.79 -10.51
C ALA A 150 -22.68 -0.09 -11.55
N GLU A 151 -22.90 0.47 -12.74
CA GLU A 151 -23.42 -0.23 -13.91
C GLU A 151 -22.26 -0.70 -14.81
N PRO A 152 -22.21 -1.98 -15.23
CA PRO A 152 -21.25 -2.41 -16.24
C PRO A 152 -21.65 -1.85 -17.62
N VAL A 153 -20.82 -0.99 -18.18
CA VAL A 153 -21.14 -0.22 -19.41
C VAL A 153 -20.58 -0.86 -20.66
N THR A 154 -19.29 -1.19 -20.66
CA THR A 154 -18.60 -1.65 -21.88
C THR A 154 -17.45 -2.57 -21.54
N ARG A 155 -17.40 -3.72 -22.22
CA ARG A 155 -16.25 -4.63 -22.21
C ARG A 155 -15.12 -4.05 -23.05
N VAL A 156 -13.91 -4.06 -22.52
CA VAL A 156 -12.66 -3.67 -23.19
C VAL A 156 -11.96 -4.92 -23.73
N TYR A 157 -11.25 -4.78 -24.85
CA TYR A 157 -10.46 -5.85 -25.50
C TYR A 157 -11.29 -7.01 -26.07
N ARG A 158 -12.44 -6.72 -26.69
CA ARG A 158 -13.34 -7.78 -27.16
C ARG A 158 -12.69 -8.72 -28.18
N LYS A 159 -11.80 -8.22 -29.06
CA LYS A 159 -11.14 -9.03 -30.10
C LYS A 159 -9.92 -9.79 -29.56
N THR A 160 -9.14 -9.15 -28.71
CA THR A 160 -7.85 -9.63 -28.19
C THR A 160 -7.96 -10.31 -26.83
N SER A 161 -9.16 -10.36 -26.24
CA SER A 161 -9.47 -11.05 -25.00
C SER A 161 -10.89 -11.63 -25.08
N PRO A 162 -11.20 -12.59 -25.99
CA PRO A 162 -12.57 -13.01 -26.32
C PRO A 162 -13.33 -13.74 -25.19
N GLY A 163 -12.64 -14.28 -24.19
CA GLY A 163 -13.23 -14.96 -23.03
C GLY A 163 -13.49 -16.45 -23.27
N TRP A 164 -13.49 -17.26 -22.21
CA TRP A 164 -13.83 -18.70 -22.26
C TRP A 164 -14.38 -19.19 -20.92
N ALA A 165 -15.05 -20.34 -20.91
CA ALA A 165 -15.61 -20.94 -19.68
C ALA A 165 -14.52 -21.66 -18.87
N SER A 166 -14.65 -21.61 -17.55
CA SER A 166 -13.78 -22.34 -16.62
C SER A 166 -14.01 -23.84 -16.70
N THR A 167 -12.92 -24.60 -16.71
CA THR A 167 -12.92 -26.05 -16.44
C THR A 167 -12.36 -26.37 -15.05
N PHE A 168 -11.98 -25.32 -14.30
CA PHE A 168 -11.31 -25.42 -13.02
C PHE A 168 -12.05 -26.26 -11.97
N ASN A 169 -11.33 -27.18 -11.34
CA ASN A 169 -11.76 -27.98 -10.20
C ASN A 169 -10.82 -27.73 -9.01
N SER A 170 -11.35 -27.20 -7.92
CA SER A 170 -10.56 -26.83 -6.72
C SER A 170 -10.09 -28.05 -5.92
N LYS A 171 -10.87 -29.15 -5.93
CA LYS A 171 -10.55 -30.37 -5.15
C LYS A 171 -9.35 -31.11 -5.74
N THR A 172 -9.30 -31.20 -7.06
CA THR A 172 -8.19 -31.85 -7.79
C THR A 172 -7.10 -30.86 -8.22
N ASN A 173 -7.33 -29.56 -8.03
CA ASN A 173 -6.48 -28.47 -8.50
C ASN A 173 -6.12 -28.61 -10.00
N SER A 174 -7.11 -29.00 -10.81
CA SER A 174 -6.96 -29.29 -12.23
C SER A 174 -7.89 -28.41 -13.08
N GLY A 175 -7.70 -28.45 -14.40
CA GLY A 175 -8.39 -27.57 -15.34
C GLY A 175 -7.83 -26.15 -15.30
N TYR A 176 -8.52 -25.23 -15.97
CA TYR A 176 -8.10 -23.84 -16.11
C TYR A 176 -9.22 -22.88 -15.71
N PRO A 177 -8.88 -21.68 -15.19
CA PRO A 177 -9.87 -20.67 -14.87
C PRO A 177 -10.52 -20.14 -16.16
N GLY A 178 -11.80 -19.80 -16.05
CA GLY A 178 -12.53 -19.12 -17.12
C GLY A 178 -12.11 -17.67 -17.22
N SER A 179 -12.28 -17.07 -18.39
CA SER A 179 -11.84 -15.70 -18.67
C SER A 179 -12.91 -14.85 -19.33
N ASP A 180 -12.74 -13.53 -19.26
CA ASP A 180 -13.49 -12.57 -20.05
C ASP A 180 -12.56 -11.45 -20.55
N GLY A 181 -12.99 -10.18 -20.50
CA GLY A 181 -12.11 -9.02 -20.65
C GLY A 181 -12.44 -7.99 -19.56
N PRO A 182 -11.61 -6.97 -19.32
CA PRO A 182 -11.93 -5.89 -18.40
C PRO A 182 -13.20 -5.14 -18.80
N TRP A 183 -13.84 -4.46 -17.85
CA TRP A 183 -15.05 -3.68 -18.10
C TRP A 183 -14.92 -2.26 -17.55
N ILE A 184 -15.60 -1.34 -18.23
CA ILE A 184 -15.93 -0.02 -17.72
C ILE A 184 -17.18 -0.14 -16.84
N TRP A 185 -17.06 0.36 -15.61
CA TRP A 185 -18.12 0.43 -14.61
C TRP A 185 -18.45 1.88 -14.33
N ARG A 186 -19.71 2.28 -14.50
CA ARG A 186 -20.15 3.66 -14.31
C ARG A 186 -20.88 3.81 -12.99
N ILE A 187 -20.46 4.80 -12.21
CA ILE A 187 -21.20 5.24 -11.02
C ILE A 187 -21.88 6.56 -11.35
N ASN A 188 -23.21 6.58 -11.21
CA ASN A 188 -24.03 7.77 -11.36
C ASN A 188 -24.40 8.28 -9.96
N ASP A 189 -23.78 9.36 -9.52
CA ASP A 189 -24.00 9.94 -8.19
C ASP A 189 -24.26 11.45 -8.26
N GLY A 190 -25.40 11.90 -7.73
CA GLY A 190 -25.73 13.32 -7.65
C GLY A 190 -25.72 14.07 -9.00
N GLY A 191 -26.07 13.37 -10.10
CA GLY A 191 -26.01 13.91 -11.46
C GLY A 191 -24.64 13.87 -12.12
N LYS A 192 -23.59 13.38 -11.43
CA LYS A 192 -22.26 13.15 -11.98
C LYS A 192 -22.08 11.67 -12.34
N SER A 193 -21.63 11.41 -13.56
CA SER A 193 -21.22 10.07 -14.00
C SER A 193 -19.70 9.97 -14.00
N THR A 194 -19.15 8.97 -13.33
CA THR A 194 -17.71 8.66 -13.37
C THR A 194 -17.53 7.22 -13.83
N ASP A 195 -16.68 7.04 -14.85
CA ASP A 195 -16.31 5.74 -15.39
C ASP A 195 -15.07 5.21 -14.65
N TYR A 196 -15.13 3.93 -14.28
CA TYR A 196 -14.04 3.21 -13.64
C TYR A 196 -13.68 1.99 -14.49
N LEU A 197 -12.40 1.86 -14.83
CA LEU A 197 -11.86 0.63 -15.40
C LEU A 197 -11.37 -0.25 -14.24
N ILE A 198 -11.97 -1.44 -14.11
CA ILE A 198 -11.49 -2.44 -13.16
C ILE A 198 -10.60 -3.42 -13.93
N LEU A 199 -9.33 -3.45 -13.55
CA LEU A 199 -8.35 -4.40 -14.06
C LEU A 199 -8.18 -5.50 -13.02
N GLY A 200 -8.88 -6.62 -13.20
CA GLY A 200 -8.69 -7.85 -12.42
C GLY A 200 -8.07 -8.94 -13.30
N LEU A 201 -7.07 -9.64 -12.79
CA LEU A 201 -6.40 -10.76 -13.45
C LEU A 201 -6.27 -11.92 -12.46
N VAL A 202 -6.74 -13.10 -12.86
CA VAL A 202 -6.40 -14.36 -12.20
C VAL A 202 -5.36 -15.06 -13.06
N SER A 203 -4.23 -15.40 -12.48
CA SER A 203 -3.17 -16.12 -13.18
C SER A 203 -3.08 -17.55 -12.65
N ALA A 204 -2.87 -18.49 -13.56
CA ALA A 204 -2.68 -19.90 -13.22
C ALA A 204 -1.52 -20.48 -14.02
N LEU A 205 -0.42 -20.76 -13.31
CA LEU A 205 0.76 -21.42 -13.86
C LEU A 205 0.71 -22.92 -13.58
N PHE A 206 1.10 -23.70 -14.57
CA PHE A 206 1.28 -25.13 -14.46
C PHE A 206 2.62 -25.51 -15.08
N ASN A 207 3.36 -26.37 -14.40
CA ASN A 207 4.60 -26.94 -14.89
C ASN A 207 4.39 -28.42 -15.17
N ARG A 208 5.01 -28.93 -16.22
CA ARG A 208 5.07 -30.35 -16.53
C ARG A 208 6.38 -30.90 -15.95
N PRO A 209 6.34 -31.82 -14.97
CA PRO A 209 7.56 -32.46 -14.50
C PRO A 209 8.28 -33.22 -15.63
N ASN A 210 9.60 -33.32 -15.52
CA ASN A 210 10.40 -34.03 -16.53
C ASN A 210 9.97 -35.49 -16.63
N GLY A 211 9.63 -35.94 -17.85
CA GLY A 211 9.31 -37.34 -18.14
C GLY A 211 7.87 -37.77 -17.81
N VAL A 212 6.98 -36.85 -17.45
CA VAL A 212 5.54 -37.14 -17.27
C VAL A 212 4.68 -36.31 -18.23
N SER A 213 3.49 -36.81 -18.57
CA SER A 213 2.53 -36.13 -19.43
C SER A 213 1.60 -35.17 -18.69
N THR A 214 1.54 -35.26 -17.35
CA THR A 214 0.63 -34.49 -16.50
C THR A 214 1.17 -33.10 -16.16
N TRP A 215 0.25 -32.18 -15.90
CA TRP A 215 0.54 -30.80 -15.53
C TRP A 215 0.28 -30.59 -14.03
N ASP A 216 1.27 -30.04 -13.34
CA ASP A 216 1.18 -29.72 -11.93
C ASP A 216 1.01 -28.21 -11.76
N ALA A 217 -0.04 -27.81 -11.03
CA ALA A 217 -0.26 -26.42 -10.68
C ALA A 217 0.89 -25.91 -9.80
N SER A 218 1.59 -24.88 -10.26
CA SER A 218 2.75 -24.31 -9.56
C SER A 218 2.43 -22.98 -8.91
N GLU A 219 1.61 -22.14 -9.55
CA GLU A 219 1.24 -20.83 -9.02
C GLU A 219 -0.20 -20.47 -9.38
N LYS A 220 -0.88 -19.79 -8.45
CA LYS A 220 -2.22 -19.21 -8.64
C LYS A 220 -2.22 -17.84 -7.95
N SER A 221 -2.55 -16.78 -8.67
CA SER A 221 -2.50 -15.42 -8.12
C SER A 221 -3.66 -14.56 -8.62
N LEU A 222 -3.95 -13.51 -7.87
CA LEU A 222 -4.91 -12.47 -8.17
C LEU A 222 -4.17 -11.14 -8.24
N ARG A 223 -4.40 -10.35 -9.28
CA ARG A 223 -4.05 -8.93 -9.32
C ARG A 223 -5.29 -8.12 -9.61
N LEU A 224 -5.47 -7.01 -8.91
CA LEU A 224 -6.69 -6.21 -9.01
C LEU A 224 -6.42 -4.74 -8.73
N SER A 225 -6.86 -3.88 -9.65
CA SER A 225 -6.85 -2.43 -9.46
C SER A 225 -8.13 -1.79 -10.00
N ILE A 226 -8.59 -0.73 -9.33
CA ILE A 226 -9.68 0.13 -9.80
C ILE A 226 -9.06 1.47 -10.21
N TYR A 227 -9.39 1.95 -11.39
CA TYR A 227 -8.95 3.27 -11.86
C TYR A 227 -10.14 4.07 -12.38
N PRO A 228 -10.34 5.31 -11.91
CA PRO A 228 -11.21 6.24 -12.63
C PRO A 228 -10.53 6.58 -13.96
N VAL A 229 -11.33 6.62 -15.03
CA VAL A 229 -10.80 6.84 -16.37
C VAL A 229 -11.62 7.89 -17.12
N LYS A 230 -10.94 8.57 -18.04
CA LYS A 230 -11.60 9.30 -19.13
C LYS A 230 -11.24 8.68 -20.47
N LYS A 231 -12.03 9.00 -21.49
CA LYS A 231 -11.83 8.53 -22.86
C LYS A 231 -11.12 9.60 -23.68
N PHE A 232 -10.15 9.16 -24.46
CA PHE A 232 -9.59 9.90 -25.57
C PHE A 232 -9.91 9.12 -26.86
N GLU A 233 -10.69 9.72 -27.77
CA GLU A 233 -11.15 9.06 -28.98
C GLU A 233 -10.28 9.41 -30.18
N ASN A 234 -9.84 8.40 -30.92
CA ASN A 234 -9.12 8.57 -32.18
C ASN A 234 -9.26 7.30 -33.03
N PRO A 235 -9.77 7.38 -34.27
CA PRO A 235 -10.01 6.21 -35.12
C PRO A 235 -8.75 5.41 -35.47
N ALA A 236 -7.55 5.98 -35.32
CA ALA A 236 -6.28 5.29 -35.54
C ALA A 236 -5.90 4.33 -34.39
N LEU A 237 -6.59 4.40 -33.25
CA LEU A 237 -6.32 3.54 -32.10
C LEU A 237 -6.76 2.11 -32.39
N VAL A 238 -5.79 1.20 -32.31
CA VAL A 238 -5.99 -0.24 -32.50
C VAL A 238 -6.11 -0.91 -31.15
N GLU A 239 -7.15 -1.73 -30.99
CA GLU A 239 -7.39 -2.50 -29.76
C GLU A 239 -6.11 -3.23 -29.32
N GLY A 240 -5.75 -3.04 -28.05
CA GLY A 240 -4.65 -3.75 -27.43
C GLY A 240 -3.25 -3.23 -27.77
N SER A 241 -3.13 -2.18 -28.58
CA SER A 241 -1.86 -1.49 -28.81
C SER A 241 -1.34 -0.79 -27.54
N GLY A 242 -0.02 -0.62 -27.44
CA GLY A 242 0.61 0.14 -26.37
C GLY A 242 0.70 1.61 -26.75
N VAL A 243 -0.06 2.46 -26.05
CA VAL A 243 -0.08 3.91 -26.29
C VAL A 243 0.27 4.62 -24.99
N THR A 244 1.26 5.52 -25.03
CA THR A 244 1.69 6.27 -23.85
C THR A 244 0.54 7.09 -23.28
N GLY A 245 0.38 7.08 -21.96
CA GLY A 245 -0.72 7.78 -21.29
C GLY A 245 -2.07 7.04 -21.31
N CYS A 246 -2.17 5.91 -22.03
CA CYS A 246 -3.35 5.05 -22.02
C CYS A 246 -3.15 3.90 -21.04
N LEU A 247 -4.08 3.75 -20.11
CA LEU A 247 -4.19 2.57 -19.25
C LEU A 247 -4.69 1.36 -20.06
N ALA A 248 -5.62 1.61 -20.99
CA ALA A 248 -6.15 0.63 -21.92
C ALA A 248 -6.45 1.25 -23.28
N VAL A 249 -6.35 0.47 -24.35
CA VAL A 249 -6.64 0.92 -25.72
C VAL A 249 -7.60 -0.06 -26.38
N ASP A 250 -8.80 0.40 -26.71
CA ASP A 250 -9.76 -0.32 -27.53
C ASP A 250 -9.81 0.27 -28.95
N THR A 251 -10.56 -0.36 -29.85
CA THR A 251 -10.78 0.16 -31.20
C THR A 251 -11.34 1.59 -31.11
N GLY A 252 -10.56 2.57 -31.57
CA GLY A 252 -10.96 3.97 -31.59
C GLY A 252 -10.85 4.73 -30.26
N VAL A 253 -10.46 4.09 -29.15
CA VAL A 253 -10.55 4.69 -27.81
C VAL A 253 -9.34 4.35 -26.94
N CYS A 254 -8.77 5.36 -26.31
CA CYS A 254 -7.77 5.27 -25.25
C CYS A 254 -8.44 5.62 -23.91
N TYR A 255 -8.34 4.73 -22.95
CA TYR A 255 -8.76 4.98 -21.58
C TYR A 255 -7.58 5.53 -20.78
N GLN A 256 -7.66 6.80 -20.39
CA GLN A 256 -6.61 7.48 -19.64
C GLN A 256 -6.97 7.48 -18.16
N ARG A 257 -6.00 7.11 -17.30
CA ARG A 257 -6.16 7.14 -15.85
C ARG A 257 -6.25 8.58 -15.37
N ILE A 258 -7.28 8.90 -14.59
CA ILE A 258 -7.41 10.18 -13.90
C ILE A 258 -7.29 9.99 -12.38
N ALA A 259 -7.27 11.09 -11.63
CA ALA A 259 -7.24 11.03 -10.17
C ALA A 259 -8.59 10.55 -9.60
N PHE A 260 -8.53 9.78 -8.51
CA PHE A 260 -9.70 9.58 -7.66
C PHE A 260 -10.10 10.92 -7.03
N ALA A 261 -11.41 11.14 -6.92
CA ALA A 261 -11.88 12.15 -5.98
C ALA A 261 -11.50 11.74 -4.55
N SER A 262 -11.35 12.72 -3.66
CA SER A 262 -11.05 12.47 -2.25
C SER A 262 -12.18 11.73 -1.54
N ASN A 263 -11.85 10.99 -0.49
CA ASN A 263 -12.79 10.37 0.45
C ASN A 263 -13.76 9.33 -0.18
N LEU A 264 -13.36 8.69 -1.28
CA LEU A 264 -14.17 7.62 -1.87
C LEU A 264 -13.98 6.31 -1.12
N ARG A 265 -15.10 5.62 -0.87
CA ARG A 265 -15.13 4.28 -0.28
C ARG A 265 -15.85 3.32 -1.23
N PHE A 266 -15.17 2.24 -1.59
CA PHE A 266 -15.72 1.23 -2.49
C PHE A 266 -15.99 -0.07 -1.75
N ALA A 267 -17.11 -0.70 -2.05
CA ALA A 267 -17.37 -2.11 -1.77
C ALA A 267 -17.33 -2.89 -3.09
N LEU A 268 -16.47 -3.89 -3.17
CA LEU A 268 -16.28 -4.75 -4.32
C LEU A 268 -16.63 -6.19 -3.94
N VAL A 269 -17.40 -6.86 -4.79
CA VAL A 269 -17.70 -8.29 -4.67
C VAL A 269 -17.11 -9.00 -5.88
N MET A 270 -16.24 -9.97 -5.63
CA MET A 270 -15.55 -10.73 -6.66
C MET A 270 -15.75 -12.22 -6.46
N ARG A 271 -16.05 -12.95 -7.55
CA ARG A 271 -15.99 -14.40 -7.56
C ARG A 271 -14.57 -14.83 -7.92
N ILE A 272 -13.91 -15.58 -7.05
CA ILE A 272 -12.54 -16.05 -7.23
C ILE A 272 -12.42 -17.56 -6.96
N PRO A 273 -11.54 -18.29 -7.66
CA PRO A 273 -11.27 -19.69 -7.39
C PRO A 273 -10.77 -19.89 -5.95
N LYS A 274 -11.25 -20.94 -5.25
CA LYS A 274 -10.84 -21.23 -3.86
C LYS A 274 -9.36 -21.57 -3.69
N VAL A 275 -8.68 -21.93 -4.79
CA VAL A 275 -7.23 -22.18 -4.78
C VAL A 275 -6.40 -20.90 -4.74
N ILE A 276 -7.00 -19.73 -4.96
CA ILE A 276 -6.39 -18.46 -4.60
C ILE A 276 -6.42 -18.37 -3.08
N THR A 277 -5.30 -18.74 -2.47
CA THR A 277 -5.15 -18.87 -1.01
C THR A 277 -4.13 -17.87 -0.48
N GLY A 278 -4.06 -17.76 0.85
CA GLY A 278 -3.04 -16.96 1.52
C GLY A 278 -3.42 -15.49 1.63
N TRP A 279 -2.46 -14.60 1.42
CA TRP A 279 -2.59 -13.19 1.74
C TRP A 279 -2.67 -12.32 0.50
N LEU A 280 -3.51 -11.28 0.58
CA LEU A 280 -3.48 -10.18 -0.36
C LEU A 280 -2.78 -8.97 0.28
N ASN A 281 -1.95 -8.27 -0.48
CA ASN A 281 -1.40 -6.97 -0.12
C ASN A 281 -2.03 -5.88 -1.00
N GLY A 282 -2.22 -4.67 -0.48
CA GLY A 282 -2.94 -3.66 -1.25
C GLY A 282 -2.89 -2.22 -0.74
N ARG A 283 -3.64 -1.37 -1.43
CA ARG A 283 -3.84 0.06 -1.11
C ARG A 283 -5.30 0.32 -0.80
N LEU A 284 -5.69 0.16 0.46
CA LEU A 284 -7.02 0.49 0.94
C LEU A 284 -6.88 1.10 2.33
N ASP A 285 -7.59 2.19 2.60
CA ASP A 285 -7.71 2.72 3.96
C ASP A 285 -8.91 2.08 4.65
N LYS A 286 -8.68 1.61 5.88
CA LYS A 286 -9.67 0.91 6.73
C LYS A 286 -10.44 -0.20 5.99
N PRO A 287 -9.73 -1.22 5.46
CA PRO A 287 -10.37 -2.34 4.80
C PRO A 287 -11.19 -3.17 5.80
N VAL A 288 -12.35 -3.63 5.34
CA VAL A 288 -13.10 -4.74 5.91
C VAL A 288 -13.34 -5.75 4.80
N ALA A 289 -13.22 -7.03 5.13
CA ALA A 289 -13.47 -8.08 4.16
C ALA A 289 -14.18 -9.27 4.81
N TYR A 290 -14.78 -10.10 3.98
CA TYR A 290 -15.19 -11.45 4.32
C TYR A 290 -15.32 -12.28 3.05
N SER A 291 -15.42 -13.60 3.21
CA SER A 291 -15.66 -14.51 2.08
C SER A 291 -16.95 -15.28 2.29
N GLU A 292 -17.67 -15.52 1.19
CA GLU A 292 -18.84 -16.40 1.15
C GLU A 292 -18.57 -17.55 0.19
N ASN A 293 -19.13 -18.71 0.51
CA ASN A 293 -19.08 -19.83 -0.42
C ASN A 293 -19.98 -19.53 -1.63
N TYR A 294 -19.46 -19.69 -2.85
CA TYR A 294 -20.28 -19.62 -4.06
C TYR A 294 -20.71 -21.02 -4.48
N ASP A 295 -19.74 -21.88 -4.80
CA ASP A 295 -19.94 -23.28 -5.13
C ASP A 295 -18.75 -24.12 -4.61
N GLU A 296 -18.55 -25.34 -5.10
CA GLU A 296 -17.42 -26.17 -4.69
C GLU A 296 -16.05 -25.58 -5.09
N ASN A 297 -15.97 -24.86 -6.19
CA ASN A 297 -14.74 -24.39 -6.83
C ASN A 297 -14.40 -22.93 -6.53
N TYR A 298 -15.41 -22.11 -6.28
CA TYR A 298 -15.32 -20.66 -6.17
C TYR A 298 -15.86 -20.14 -4.84
N SER A 299 -15.34 -18.98 -4.45
CA SER A 299 -15.82 -18.17 -3.33
C SER A 299 -16.11 -16.74 -3.80
N GLU A 300 -17.02 -16.05 -3.11
CA GLU A 300 -17.20 -14.61 -3.27
C GLU A 300 -16.38 -13.89 -2.18
N LEU A 301 -15.35 -13.17 -2.59
CA LEU A 301 -14.60 -12.27 -1.71
C LEU A 301 -15.26 -10.88 -1.76
N VAL A 302 -15.71 -10.42 -0.61
CA VAL A 302 -16.26 -9.08 -0.42
C VAL A 302 -15.19 -8.23 0.26
N VAL A 303 -14.79 -7.12 -0.37
CA VAL A 303 -13.83 -6.17 0.19
C VAL A 303 -14.40 -4.77 0.12
N GLU A 304 -14.39 -4.07 1.26
CA GLU A 304 -14.79 -2.68 1.35
C GLU A 304 -13.67 -1.85 1.98
N GLY A 305 -13.33 -0.72 1.37
CA GLY A 305 -12.25 0.15 1.85
C GLY A 305 -12.23 1.49 1.15
N ASN A 306 -11.65 2.49 1.82
CA ASN A 306 -11.43 3.80 1.25
C ASN A 306 -10.26 3.76 0.25
N THR A 307 -10.23 4.68 -0.70
CA THR A 307 -9.01 4.96 -1.47
C THR A 307 -7.88 5.36 -0.51
N LEU A 308 -6.67 4.90 -0.76
CA LEU A 308 -5.49 5.19 0.05
C LEU A 308 -4.46 5.98 -0.76
N GLU A 309 -3.89 7.03 -0.18
CA GLU A 309 -2.82 7.80 -0.81
C GLU A 309 -1.53 6.97 -0.82
N GLU A 310 -1.18 6.40 -1.96
CA GLU A 310 0.05 5.66 -2.19
C GLU A 310 1.25 6.59 -2.31
N ILE A 311 2.31 6.31 -1.55
CA ILE A 311 3.56 7.05 -1.56
C ILE A 311 4.52 6.34 -2.51
N MET A 312 4.83 6.95 -3.66
CA MET A 312 5.75 6.37 -4.64
C MET A 312 7.15 6.94 -4.46
N THR A 313 8.16 6.06 -4.44
CA THR A 313 9.56 6.46 -4.38
C THR A 313 10.24 6.13 -5.69
N GLY A 314 10.95 7.10 -6.26
CA GLY A 314 11.77 6.85 -7.44
C GLY A 314 12.65 8.04 -7.82
N LYS A 315 13.79 7.77 -8.46
CA LYS A 315 14.76 8.78 -8.88
C LYS A 315 15.74 8.22 -9.92
N TRP A 316 16.28 9.10 -10.76
CA TRP A 316 17.51 8.80 -11.50
C TRP A 316 18.72 8.94 -10.57
N LEU A 317 19.47 7.86 -10.41
CA LEU A 317 20.64 7.79 -9.52
C LEU A 317 21.89 7.45 -10.34
N PRO A 318 23.05 8.07 -10.06
CA PRO A 318 24.32 7.65 -10.66
C PRO A 318 24.56 6.16 -10.42
N ASN A 319 24.96 5.43 -11.46
CA ASN A 319 25.22 3.99 -11.41
C ASN A 319 26.56 3.69 -10.71
N THR A 320 26.59 3.93 -9.40
CA THR A 320 27.79 3.76 -8.57
C THR A 320 27.43 3.17 -7.21
N GLY A 321 28.40 2.50 -6.57
CA GLY A 321 28.28 2.00 -5.20
C GLY A 321 27.02 1.16 -4.96
N ALA A 322 26.15 1.62 -4.06
CA ALA A 322 24.92 0.92 -3.70
C ALA A 322 23.95 0.73 -4.89
N VAL A 323 23.96 1.63 -5.87
CA VAL A 323 23.11 1.51 -7.08
C VAL A 323 23.61 0.37 -7.96
N THR A 324 24.93 0.27 -8.18
CA THR A 324 25.54 -0.83 -8.94
C THR A 324 25.25 -2.18 -8.27
N GLN A 325 25.43 -2.27 -6.95
CA GLN A 325 25.10 -3.48 -6.20
C GLN A 325 23.61 -3.85 -6.35
N TYR A 326 22.71 -2.87 -6.22
CA TYR A 326 21.28 -3.07 -6.44
C TYR A 326 21.00 -3.63 -7.84
N LEU A 327 21.60 -3.07 -8.90
CA LEU A 327 21.39 -3.52 -10.28
C LEU A 327 21.93 -4.94 -10.53
N GLU A 328 23.08 -5.27 -9.93
CA GLU A 328 23.69 -6.60 -10.03
C GLU A 328 22.86 -7.67 -9.32
N GLU A 329 22.36 -7.37 -8.11
CA GLU A 329 21.51 -8.28 -7.33
C GLU A 329 20.14 -8.47 -7.96
N SER A 330 19.50 -7.38 -8.37
CA SER A 330 18.13 -7.40 -8.91
C SER A 330 18.07 -7.83 -10.39
N LYS A 331 19.22 -7.83 -11.09
CA LYS A 331 19.34 -8.04 -12.54
C LYS A 331 18.55 -7.04 -13.40
N ARG A 332 18.04 -5.95 -12.83
CA ARG A 332 17.14 -5.02 -13.52
C ARG A 332 17.81 -4.23 -14.64
N ALA A 333 19.15 -4.09 -14.62
CA ALA A 333 19.89 -3.51 -15.73
C ALA A 333 19.61 -4.23 -17.08
N GLN A 334 19.27 -5.52 -17.05
CA GLN A 334 18.94 -6.30 -18.26
C GLN A 334 17.62 -5.87 -18.92
N THR A 335 16.80 -5.07 -18.24
CA THR A 335 15.53 -4.55 -18.78
C THR A 335 15.69 -3.23 -19.54
N ALA A 336 16.87 -2.62 -19.48
CA ALA A 336 17.17 -1.42 -20.24
C ALA A 336 17.43 -1.75 -21.71
N ALA A 337 17.10 -0.81 -22.60
CA ALA A 337 17.42 -0.97 -24.01
C ALA A 337 18.96 -0.96 -24.22
N PRO A 338 19.51 -1.84 -25.09
CA PRO A 338 20.93 -1.88 -25.37
C PRO A 338 21.46 -0.52 -25.85
N GLY A 339 22.65 -0.12 -25.38
CA GLY A 339 23.31 1.12 -25.80
C GLY A 339 22.69 2.41 -25.23
N SER A 340 21.73 2.31 -24.30
CA SER A 340 21.13 3.49 -23.66
C SER A 340 22.16 4.27 -22.84
N LYS A 341 22.15 5.60 -22.99
CA LYS A 341 22.99 6.54 -22.21
C LYS A 341 22.77 6.43 -20.70
N ASN A 342 21.50 6.30 -20.31
CA ASN A 342 21.05 6.03 -18.95
C ASN A 342 20.17 4.77 -18.95
N LEU A 343 20.19 4.02 -17.86
CA LEU A 343 19.46 2.76 -17.74
C LEU A 343 17.99 3.02 -17.37
N ASP A 344 17.14 3.13 -18.39
CA ASP A 344 15.68 3.09 -18.24
C ASP A 344 15.23 1.63 -17.96
N ILE A 345 15.14 1.28 -16.68
CA ILE A 345 14.82 -0.08 -16.21
C ILE A 345 13.38 -0.24 -15.71
N ALA A 346 12.93 -1.48 -15.63
CA ALA A 346 11.68 -1.84 -14.97
C ALA A 346 11.78 -1.65 -13.44
N GLY A 347 10.74 -1.07 -12.84
CA GLY A 347 10.63 -0.83 -11.40
C GLY A 347 10.46 -2.11 -10.59
N ILE A 348 10.64 -2.00 -9.28
CA ILE A 348 10.41 -3.10 -8.35
C ILE A 348 9.01 -2.99 -7.78
N ASP A 349 8.30 -4.12 -7.72
CA ASP A 349 7.01 -4.17 -7.06
C ASP A 349 7.19 -3.87 -5.55
N PRO A 350 6.29 -3.05 -4.95
CA PRO A 350 6.38 -2.69 -3.53
C PRO A 350 6.42 -3.87 -2.55
N ASP A 351 5.96 -5.05 -2.97
CA ASP A 351 5.94 -6.30 -2.19
C ASP A 351 7.00 -7.31 -2.66
N ASP A 352 7.98 -6.92 -3.47
CA ASP A 352 9.11 -7.80 -3.76
C ASP A 352 9.82 -8.18 -2.45
N ALA A 353 10.27 -9.42 -2.32
CA ALA A 353 10.91 -9.91 -1.10
C ALA A 353 12.15 -9.11 -0.68
N ASN A 354 12.80 -8.43 -1.63
CA ASN A 354 13.95 -7.58 -1.38
C ASN A 354 13.59 -6.08 -1.39
N SER A 355 12.35 -5.69 -1.66
CA SER A 355 11.92 -4.28 -1.79
C SER A 355 12.33 -3.42 -0.59
N VAL A 356 12.03 -3.88 0.63
CA VAL A 356 12.40 -3.19 1.88
C VAL A 356 13.91 -3.10 2.04
N ARG A 357 14.65 -4.15 1.67
CA ARG A 357 16.13 -4.15 1.72
C ARG A 357 16.72 -3.15 0.73
N TYR A 358 16.26 -3.17 -0.53
CA TYR A 358 16.70 -2.26 -1.58
C TYR A 358 16.35 -0.81 -1.26
N TYR A 359 15.15 -0.55 -0.76
CA TYR A 359 14.78 0.77 -0.29
C TYR A 359 15.71 1.23 0.83
N SER A 360 15.97 0.36 1.81
CA SER A 360 16.84 0.71 2.95
C SER A 360 18.25 1.10 2.50
N SER A 361 18.86 0.33 1.60
CA SER A 361 20.22 0.59 1.10
C SER A 361 20.31 1.85 0.25
N LEU A 362 19.21 2.26 -0.39
CA LEU A 362 19.16 3.40 -1.30
C LEU A 362 18.46 4.65 -0.72
N SER A 363 17.83 4.54 0.45
CA SER A 363 16.99 5.57 1.07
C SER A 363 17.64 6.96 1.09
N LYS A 364 18.91 7.03 1.50
CA LYS A 364 19.70 8.27 1.55
C LYS A 364 19.92 8.91 0.17
N LEU A 365 19.88 8.13 -0.91
CA LEU A 365 20.10 8.60 -2.29
C LEU A 365 18.80 9.16 -2.91
N PHE A 366 17.65 8.61 -2.54
CA PHE A 366 16.35 9.16 -2.92
C PHE A 366 16.12 10.55 -2.32
N GLY A 367 16.67 10.79 -1.13
CA GLY A 367 16.37 11.95 -0.31
C GLY A 367 15.09 11.73 0.50
N ASN A 368 14.57 12.80 1.10
CA ASN A 368 13.46 12.68 2.05
C ASN A 368 12.08 12.92 1.43
N SER A 369 11.97 13.05 0.10
CA SER A 369 10.69 13.36 -0.59
C SER A 369 10.25 12.20 -1.48
N ALA A 370 8.94 11.97 -1.54
CA ALA A 370 8.33 11.05 -2.50
C ALA A 370 8.52 11.56 -3.93
N LEU A 371 8.52 10.64 -4.90
CA LEU A 371 8.40 10.99 -6.31
C LEU A 371 7.00 11.51 -6.62
N SER A 372 5.99 10.84 -6.07
CA SER A 372 4.58 11.20 -6.24
C SER A 372 3.74 10.64 -5.10
N ASN A 373 2.60 11.28 -4.86
CA ASN A 373 1.55 10.83 -3.96
C ASN A 373 0.26 10.75 -4.77
N ALA A 374 -0.39 9.58 -4.81
CA ALA A 374 -1.62 9.41 -5.57
C ALA A 374 -2.60 8.48 -4.86
N LEU A 375 -3.89 8.83 -4.87
CA LEU A 375 -4.93 7.93 -4.39
C LEU A 375 -4.99 6.66 -5.25
N SER A 376 -5.11 5.52 -4.57
CA SER A 376 -5.04 4.18 -5.15
C SER A 376 -6.07 3.27 -4.48
N TRP A 377 -6.55 2.28 -5.23
CA TRP A 377 -7.39 1.19 -4.73
C TRP A 377 -7.01 -0.10 -5.46
N ARG A 378 -6.27 -0.99 -4.79
CA ARG A 378 -5.75 -2.22 -5.39
C ARG A 378 -5.51 -3.34 -4.37
N LEU A 379 -5.58 -4.58 -4.85
CA LEU A 379 -5.34 -5.82 -4.09
C LEU A 379 -4.60 -6.82 -4.98
N ASN A 380 -3.49 -7.34 -4.50
CA ASN A 380 -2.71 -8.36 -5.19
C ASN A 380 -2.42 -9.53 -4.25
N THR A 381 -2.43 -10.76 -4.76
CA THR A 381 -1.80 -11.88 -4.06
C THR A 381 -0.35 -11.50 -3.76
N THR A 382 0.06 -11.75 -2.53
CA THR A 382 1.45 -11.53 -2.12
C THR A 382 2.41 -12.16 -3.11
N SER A 383 3.56 -11.52 -3.24
CA SER A 383 4.72 -12.14 -3.83
C SER A 383 5.00 -13.55 -3.22
N SER A 384 5.46 -14.52 -4.01
CA SER A 384 5.65 -15.96 -3.78
C SER A 384 6.70 -16.27 -2.73
N ALA A 385 7.58 -15.31 -2.46
CA ALA A 385 8.50 -15.31 -1.33
C ALA A 385 7.91 -14.64 -0.08
N GLY A 386 6.60 -14.36 -0.08
CA GLY A 386 5.88 -13.73 1.03
C GLY A 386 5.79 -14.62 2.26
N GLN A 387 5.82 -13.97 3.42
CA GLN A 387 5.66 -14.64 4.70
C GLN A 387 4.31 -15.35 4.77
N GLN A 388 4.31 -16.57 5.29
CA GLN A 388 3.11 -17.31 5.66
C GLN A 388 3.22 -17.71 7.14
N PHE A 389 2.10 -17.79 7.85
CA PHE A 389 2.11 -18.41 9.18
C PHE A 389 2.53 -19.86 9.07
N SER A 390 3.32 -20.37 10.02
CA SER A 390 3.81 -21.76 10.04
C SER A 390 2.91 -22.70 10.87
N GLY A 391 3.11 -24.01 10.71
CA GLY A 391 2.43 -25.02 11.53
C GLY A 391 0.92 -25.13 11.28
N PRO A 392 0.09 -25.38 12.33
CA PRO A 392 -1.34 -25.66 12.16
C PRO A 392 -2.15 -24.49 11.60
N CYS A 393 -1.59 -23.28 11.56
CA CYS A 393 -2.26 -22.07 11.07
C CYS A 393 -1.94 -21.74 9.59
N GLN A 394 -1.20 -22.60 8.86
CA GLN A 394 -0.74 -22.33 7.47
C GLN A 394 -1.87 -22.33 6.42
N LYS A 395 -2.88 -23.20 6.56
CA LYS A 395 -3.70 -23.61 5.41
C LYS A 395 -5.19 -23.55 5.71
N THR A 396 -5.86 -22.58 5.11
CA THR A 396 -7.30 -22.63 4.85
C THR A 396 -7.56 -22.30 3.38
N ASP A 397 -8.59 -22.91 2.81
CA ASP A 397 -9.05 -22.60 1.46
C ASP A 397 -9.45 -21.12 1.35
N GLY A 398 -9.21 -20.55 0.16
CA GLY A 398 -9.46 -19.14 -0.12
C GLY A 398 -8.50 -18.17 0.58
N VAL A 399 -8.77 -16.88 0.38
CA VAL A 399 -8.01 -15.78 0.97
C VAL A 399 -8.13 -15.83 2.50
N GLN A 400 -7.00 -15.69 3.18
CA GLN A 400 -6.85 -15.80 4.62
C GLN A 400 -6.83 -14.43 5.31
N GLY A 401 -6.27 -13.43 4.63
CA GLY A 401 -6.19 -12.07 5.11
C GLY A 401 -5.73 -11.10 4.03
N ILE A 402 -5.90 -9.83 4.34
CA ILE A 402 -5.50 -8.69 3.52
C ILE A 402 -4.69 -7.75 4.40
N VAL A 403 -3.48 -7.37 3.96
CA VAL A 403 -2.68 -6.31 4.58
C VAL A 403 -2.61 -5.12 3.63
N THR A 404 -2.70 -3.92 4.19
CA THR A 404 -2.67 -2.69 3.41
C THR A 404 -1.79 -1.66 4.08
N SER A 405 -1.08 -0.87 3.26
CA SER A 405 -0.30 0.28 3.71
C SER A 405 -0.14 1.27 2.56
N ASN A 406 0.10 2.55 2.88
CA ASN A 406 0.47 3.55 1.88
C ASN A 406 1.97 3.58 1.56
N ALA A 407 2.78 2.79 2.25
CA ALA A 407 4.22 2.79 2.11
C ALA A 407 4.70 2.48 0.68
N SER A 408 5.85 3.04 0.31
CA SER A 408 6.51 2.79 -0.98
C SER A 408 6.93 1.33 -1.13
N VAL A 409 7.36 0.70 -0.04
CA VAL A 409 7.73 -0.72 0.01
C VAL A 409 7.27 -1.34 1.32
N TYR A 410 7.09 -2.66 1.31
CA TYR A 410 6.65 -3.44 2.46
C TYR A 410 7.05 -4.91 2.33
N GLU A 411 7.15 -5.61 3.45
CA GLU A 411 7.41 -7.06 3.42
C GLU A 411 6.21 -7.81 2.79
N PRO A 412 6.45 -8.72 1.84
CA PRO A 412 5.37 -9.51 1.27
C PRO A 412 4.75 -10.49 2.27
N GLY A 413 3.48 -10.75 2.05
CA GLY A 413 2.75 -11.84 2.69
C GLY A 413 2.03 -11.40 3.96
N SER A 414 1.88 -12.36 4.87
CA SER A 414 1.28 -12.15 6.18
C SER A 414 2.18 -11.29 7.06
N PRO A 415 1.63 -10.57 8.04
CA PRO A 415 2.43 -10.07 9.14
C PRO A 415 3.20 -11.21 9.81
N LYS A 416 4.47 -10.98 10.12
CA LYS A 416 5.36 -11.98 10.71
C LYS A 416 4.99 -12.21 12.17
N TRP A 417 4.73 -13.47 12.51
CA TRP A 417 4.47 -13.85 13.90
C TRP A 417 5.77 -13.91 14.72
N ASP A 418 5.77 -13.22 15.86
CA ASP A 418 6.77 -13.34 16.92
C ASP A 418 6.12 -13.97 18.16
N GLY A 419 6.35 -15.26 18.37
CA GLY A 419 5.84 -15.99 19.54
C GLY A 419 6.53 -15.66 20.87
N ASN A 420 7.65 -14.92 20.85
CA ASN A 420 8.27 -14.42 22.08
C ASN A 420 7.57 -13.16 22.57
N GLU A 421 7.21 -12.27 21.65
CA GLU A 421 6.54 -11.01 21.97
C GLU A 421 5.01 -11.09 21.91
N GLY A 422 4.45 -12.15 21.31
CA GLY A 422 3.02 -12.26 21.04
C GLY A 422 2.57 -11.20 20.05
N ALA A 423 3.35 -11.00 18.98
CA ALA A 423 3.21 -9.87 18.09
C ALA A 423 3.13 -10.29 16.62
N LEU A 424 2.29 -9.61 15.85
CA LEU A 424 2.31 -9.61 14.39
C LEU A 424 3.10 -8.39 13.93
N GLY A 425 4.31 -8.59 13.43
CA GLY A 425 5.20 -7.56 12.91
C GLY A 425 5.04 -7.37 11.41
N TYR A 426 5.05 -6.13 10.93
CA TYR A 426 5.01 -5.80 9.51
C TYR A 426 5.93 -4.63 9.21
N ARG A 427 6.93 -4.85 8.36
CA ARG A 427 7.94 -3.84 8.04
C ARG A 427 7.56 -3.11 6.76
N ILE A 428 7.64 -1.79 6.81
CA ILE A 428 7.21 -0.89 5.74
C ILE A 428 8.18 0.28 5.63
N ALA A 429 8.31 0.92 4.47
CA ALA A 429 9.14 2.11 4.32
C ALA A 429 8.61 3.08 3.28
N ALA A 430 8.78 4.38 3.55
CA ALA A 430 8.49 5.47 2.64
C ALA A 430 9.30 6.72 3.01
N PRO A 431 9.40 7.72 2.12
CA PRO A 431 10.05 8.99 2.41
C PRO A 431 9.28 9.81 3.44
N THR A 432 9.99 10.70 4.16
CA THR A 432 9.41 11.56 5.20
C THR A 432 8.43 12.60 4.66
N PHE A 433 8.68 13.15 3.48
CA PHE A 433 7.89 14.22 2.88
C PHE A 433 7.18 13.74 1.61
N LYS A 434 6.04 14.37 1.34
CA LYS A 434 5.33 14.30 0.06
C LYS A 434 6.20 14.82 -1.08
N ALA A 435 5.71 14.69 -2.31
CA ALA A 435 6.40 15.19 -3.50
C ALA A 435 6.68 16.72 -3.48
N ASP A 436 5.99 17.49 -2.63
CA ASP A 436 6.26 18.92 -2.43
C ASP A 436 7.52 19.21 -1.58
N GLY A 437 8.13 18.19 -0.99
CA GLY A 437 9.31 18.27 -0.12
C GLY A 437 9.09 19.00 1.21
N LYS A 438 7.84 19.30 1.58
CA LYS A 438 7.48 20.10 2.76
C LYS A 438 6.45 19.41 3.65
N THR A 439 5.40 18.86 3.07
CA THR A 439 4.32 18.21 3.80
C THR A 439 4.78 16.81 4.21
N GLN A 440 4.63 16.44 5.49
CA GLN A 440 5.01 15.10 5.94
C GLN A 440 4.09 14.03 5.36
N ASN A 441 4.67 12.91 4.93
CA ASN A 441 3.94 11.67 4.71
C ASN A 441 3.52 11.08 6.05
N VAL A 442 2.27 10.66 6.11
CA VAL A 442 1.67 10.10 7.31
C VAL A 442 1.35 8.64 7.07
N GLY A 443 1.93 7.77 7.88
CA GLY A 443 1.81 6.32 7.78
C GLY A 443 0.41 5.80 8.06
N ARG A 444 0.00 4.85 7.20
CA ARG A 444 -1.22 4.07 7.28
C ARG A 444 -0.87 2.60 7.18
N TYR A 445 -1.42 1.81 8.09
CA TYR A 445 -1.32 0.35 8.06
C TYR A 445 -2.64 -0.23 8.52
N ALA A 446 -3.13 -1.26 7.85
CA ALA A 446 -4.29 -1.99 8.30
C ALA A 446 -4.22 -3.45 7.86
N PHE A 447 -4.87 -4.32 8.62
CA PHE A 447 -5.15 -5.67 8.16
C PHE A 447 -6.61 -6.04 8.41
N THR A 448 -7.11 -6.97 7.60
CA THR A 448 -8.32 -7.73 7.88
C THR A 448 -8.06 -9.19 7.59
N MET A 449 -8.52 -10.09 8.46
CA MET A 449 -8.25 -11.52 8.33
C MET A 449 -9.31 -12.38 9.02
N LYS A 450 -9.38 -13.65 8.66
CA LYS A 450 -10.30 -14.62 9.30
C LYS A 450 -10.09 -14.65 10.82
N ALA A 451 -11.18 -14.63 11.58
CA ALA A 451 -11.18 -14.67 13.04
C ALA A 451 -10.55 -15.95 13.58
N GLU A 452 -10.81 -17.10 12.95
CA GLU A 452 -10.19 -18.38 13.32
C GLU A 452 -8.68 -18.40 13.09
N LEU A 453 -8.20 -17.70 12.07
CA LEU A 453 -6.76 -17.62 11.79
C LEU A 453 -6.03 -16.82 12.87
N ILE A 454 -6.53 -15.64 13.22
CA ILE A 454 -5.90 -14.83 14.27
C ILE A 454 -6.00 -15.52 15.64
N LYS A 455 -7.10 -16.24 15.94
CA LYS A 455 -7.21 -17.09 17.13
C LYS A 455 -6.14 -18.18 17.15
N CYS A 456 -5.94 -18.86 16.03
CA CYS A 456 -4.91 -19.89 15.87
C CYS A 456 -3.51 -19.34 16.12
N VAL A 457 -3.16 -18.22 15.47
CA VAL A 457 -1.83 -17.62 15.56
C VAL A 457 -1.50 -17.17 16.98
N TYR A 458 -2.45 -16.53 17.67
CA TYR A 458 -2.25 -16.09 19.05
C TYR A 458 -2.49 -17.19 20.09
N GLY A 459 -3.00 -18.36 19.71
CA GLY A 459 -3.36 -19.43 20.64
C GLY A 459 -4.52 -19.07 21.58
N MET A 460 -5.49 -18.28 21.12
CA MET A 460 -6.59 -17.76 21.92
C MET A 460 -7.93 -18.33 21.47
N SER A 461 -8.78 -18.78 22.40
CA SER A 461 -10.14 -19.24 22.08
C SER A 461 -11.13 -18.10 21.85
N LYS A 462 -10.87 -16.93 22.46
CA LYS A 462 -11.66 -15.71 22.32
C LYS A 462 -10.73 -14.53 22.03
N LEU A 463 -11.12 -13.70 21.08
CA LEU A 463 -10.37 -12.49 20.74
C LEU A 463 -10.77 -11.34 21.67
N PRO A 464 -9.81 -10.51 22.12
CA PRO A 464 -10.12 -9.33 22.90
C PRO A 464 -10.76 -8.25 22.02
N ALA A 465 -11.43 -7.27 22.66
CA ALA A 465 -11.96 -6.10 21.94
C ALA A 465 -10.87 -5.13 21.45
N TYR A 466 -9.67 -5.22 22.02
CA TYR A 466 -8.57 -4.29 21.77
C TYR A 466 -7.26 -5.01 21.46
N ALA A 467 -6.44 -4.32 20.68
CA ALA A 467 -5.04 -4.64 20.47
C ALA A 467 -4.19 -3.41 20.80
N LYS A 468 -2.89 -3.63 21.02
CA LYS A 468 -1.88 -2.59 21.04
C LYS A 468 -1.11 -2.62 19.73
N VAL A 469 -1.00 -1.49 19.06
CA VAL A 469 -0.10 -1.30 17.93
C VAL A 469 1.12 -0.53 18.42
N GLU A 470 2.30 -1.06 18.17
CA GLU A 470 3.59 -0.44 18.46
C GLU A 470 4.34 -0.20 17.15
N ILE A 471 4.77 1.04 16.92
CA ILE A 471 5.63 1.43 15.81
C ILE A 471 7.05 1.53 16.37
N THR A 472 7.97 0.71 15.87
CA THR A 472 9.39 0.77 16.23
C THR A 472 10.18 1.36 15.06
N TYR A 473 10.95 2.40 15.32
CA TYR A 473 11.79 3.06 14.31
C TYR A 473 13.21 2.51 14.36
N ASP A 474 13.67 1.88 13.27
CA ASP A 474 14.94 1.15 13.23
C ASP A 474 16.18 2.06 13.43
N ASP A 475 16.07 3.35 13.08
CA ASP A 475 17.15 4.33 13.16
C ASP A 475 17.40 4.86 14.58
N THR A 476 16.33 5.12 15.33
CA THR A 476 16.36 5.73 16.67
C THR A 476 16.15 4.70 17.78
N GLY A 477 15.54 3.55 17.46
CA GLY A 477 15.02 2.61 18.43
C GLY A 477 13.77 3.12 19.18
N GLU A 478 13.23 4.29 18.81
CA GLU A 478 12.04 4.85 19.45
C GLU A 478 10.83 3.94 19.20
N LYS A 479 9.96 3.84 20.21
CA LYS A 479 8.70 3.09 20.14
C LYS A 479 7.53 4.00 20.43
N LYS A 480 6.57 4.07 19.51
CA LYS A 480 5.27 4.75 19.69
C LYS A 480 4.17 3.70 19.78
N THR A 481 3.35 3.73 20.83
CA THR A 481 2.31 2.71 21.06
C THR A 481 0.92 3.33 21.16
N ALA A 482 -0.08 2.71 20.53
CA ALA A 482 -1.48 3.08 20.64
C ALA A 482 -2.36 1.84 20.90
N SER A 483 -3.42 2.00 21.67
CA SER A 483 -4.50 1.00 21.73
C SER A 483 -5.46 1.22 20.58
N VAL A 484 -5.90 0.15 19.94
CA VAL A 484 -6.84 0.19 18.82
C VAL A 484 -7.87 -0.92 19.00
N ILE A 485 -9.01 -0.78 18.33
CA ILE A 485 -10.10 -1.73 18.42
C ILE A 485 -9.91 -2.83 17.39
N LEU A 486 -10.15 -4.05 17.84
CA LEU A 486 -10.28 -5.18 16.94
C LEU A 486 -11.73 -5.23 16.45
N GLY A 487 -11.95 -4.67 15.27
CA GLY A 487 -13.24 -4.72 14.59
C GLY A 487 -13.59 -6.13 14.18
N THR A 488 -14.89 -6.39 14.01
CA THR A 488 -15.40 -7.66 13.50
C THR A 488 -16.38 -7.38 12.37
N ASN A 489 -16.29 -8.18 11.31
CA ASN A 489 -17.27 -8.21 10.23
C ASN A 489 -17.48 -9.67 9.83
N LYS A 490 -18.65 -10.23 10.17
CA LYS A 490 -18.92 -11.67 10.07
C LYS A 490 -17.82 -12.49 10.75
N ASP A 491 -17.19 -13.40 10.02
CA ASP A 491 -16.14 -14.31 10.46
C ASP A 491 -14.73 -13.71 10.33
N TRP A 492 -14.62 -12.42 10.00
CA TRP A 492 -13.35 -11.70 9.87
C TRP A 492 -13.19 -10.65 10.95
N VAL A 493 -11.94 -10.37 11.28
CA VAL A 493 -11.54 -9.23 12.11
C VAL A 493 -10.80 -8.20 11.28
N ASN A 494 -10.78 -6.96 11.76
CA ASN A 494 -10.04 -5.88 11.12
C ASN A 494 -9.45 -4.91 12.15
N LEU A 495 -8.32 -4.32 11.79
CA LEU A 495 -7.58 -3.36 12.59
C LEU A 495 -6.88 -2.36 11.68
N HIS A 496 -6.69 -1.13 12.17
CA HIS A 496 -5.91 -0.12 11.49
C HIS A 496 -5.04 0.65 12.49
N ALA A 497 -3.91 1.12 11.99
CA ALA A 497 -2.94 1.98 12.64
C ALA A 497 -2.71 3.20 11.75
N ASP A 498 -2.93 4.36 12.35
CA ASP A 498 -3.02 5.63 11.67
C ASP A 498 -2.03 6.62 12.29
N ASN A 499 -1.56 7.57 11.48
CA ASN A 499 -0.87 8.77 11.95
C ASN A 499 0.50 8.53 12.60
N PHE A 500 1.23 7.50 12.16
CA PHE A 500 2.67 7.39 12.47
C PHE A 500 3.50 8.08 11.41
N GLU A 501 4.76 8.39 11.71
CA GLU A 501 5.64 9.16 10.82
C GLU A 501 6.53 8.21 10.01
N TYR A 502 7.09 8.70 8.90
CA TYR A 502 8.18 8.03 8.20
C TYR A 502 9.49 8.79 8.43
N THR A 503 10.54 8.10 8.85
CA THR A 503 11.85 8.71 9.18
C THR A 503 12.93 8.42 8.12
N GLY A 504 12.53 7.89 6.95
CA GLY A 504 13.46 7.49 5.88
C GLY A 504 14.08 6.10 6.09
N ALA A 505 14.17 5.61 7.33
CA ALA A 505 14.40 4.20 7.65
C ALA A 505 13.06 3.42 7.71
N PRO A 506 13.04 2.11 7.43
CA PRO A 506 11.81 1.31 7.57
C PRO A 506 11.38 1.18 9.03
N PRO A 507 10.20 1.67 9.46
CA PRO A 507 9.62 1.25 10.73
C PRO A 507 9.07 -0.18 10.68
N THR A 508 8.96 -0.78 11.85
CA THR A 508 8.19 -2.02 12.06
C THR A 508 6.89 -1.71 12.81
N VAL A 509 5.75 -2.11 12.24
CA VAL A 509 4.44 -2.07 12.89
C VAL A 509 4.16 -3.40 13.57
N SER A 510 3.99 -3.40 14.89
CA SER A 510 3.79 -4.59 15.71
C SER A 510 2.43 -4.59 16.37
N VAL A 511 1.61 -5.61 16.12
CA VAL A 511 0.27 -5.75 16.70
C VAL A 511 0.27 -6.82 17.80
N LYS A 512 -0.12 -6.45 19.01
CA LYS A 512 -0.19 -7.32 20.20
C LYS A 512 -1.63 -7.36 20.71
N LEU A 513 -2.22 -8.54 20.87
CA LEU A 513 -3.58 -8.68 21.40
C LEU A 513 -3.60 -8.49 22.93
N ASP A 514 -4.58 -7.74 23.43
CA ASP A 514 -4.75 -7.57 24.87
C ASP A 514 -5.05 -8.92 25.56
N GLY A 515 -4.41 -9.15 26.71
CA GLY A 515 -4.58 -10.39 27.47
C GLY A 515 -3.84 -11.60 26.90
N TRP A 516 -3.08 -11.44 25.81
CA TRP A 516 -2.16 -12.49 25.37
C TRP A 516 -1.06 -12.69 26.40
N VAL A 517 -0.79 -13.95 26.73
CA VAL A 517 0.31 -14.38 27.58
C VAL A 517 1.06 -15.48 26.87
N LYS A 518 2.39 -15.44 26.94
CA LYS A 518 3.22 -16.50 26.36
C LYS A 518 2.87 -17.81 27.06
N SER A 519 2.32 -18.77 26.31
CA SER A 519 2.07 -20.11 26.83
C SER A 519 3.41 -20.74 27.24
N THR A 520 3.56 -21.06 28.53
CA THR A 520 4.73 -21.78 29.07
C THR A 520 4.63 -23.29 28.88
N SER A 521 3.64 -23.77 28.12
CA SER A 521 3.36 -25.20 27.97
C SER A 521 4.12 -25.80 26.79
N ALA A 522 5.33 -26.30 27.08
CA ALA A 522 5.82 -27.50 26.42
C ALA A 522 5.32 -28.72 27.21
N ASN A 523 4.62 -29.62 26.51
CA ASN A 523 4.17 -30.96 26.93
C ASN A 523 3.11 -31.06 28.05
N SER A 524 1.90 -31.43 27.63
CA SER A 524 0.95 -32.19 28.46
C SER A 524 0.18 -33.20 27.61
N ASN A 525 0.90 -34.00 26.83
CA ASN A 525 0.43 -35.35 26.54
C ASN A 525 1.31 -36.27 27.39
N ALA A 526 0.86 -36.55 28.61
CA ALA A 526 1.33 -37.68 29.37
C ALA A 526 0.61 -38.93 28.82
N PRO A 527 1.32 -39.92 28.26
CA PRO A 527 0.75 -41.25 28.05
C PRO A 527 0.78 -41.98 29.39
N THR A 528 -0.38 -42.40 29.90
CA THR A 528 -0.43 -43.43 30.94
C THR A 528 -0.10 -44.81 30.36
N PRO A 529 0.45 -45.72 31.19
CA PRO A 529 1.54 -46.61 30.81
C PRO A 529 1.07 -48.02 30.42
N ASN A 530 1.79 -48.66 29.50
CA ASN A 530 2.17 -50.05 29.72
C ASN A 530 3.50 -50.43 29.05
N SER A 531 4.24 -51.23 29.81
CA SER A 531 5.59 -51.76 29.66
C SER A 531 5.80 -52.58 28.36
N GLY A 532 6.99 -52.73 27.78
CA GLY A 532 8.30 -52.57 28.40
C GLY A 532 9.53 -52.48 27.49
N ALA A 533 10.61 -52.11 28.19
CA ALA A 533 12.07 -52.26 28.07
C ALA A 533 12.67 -53.05 26.86
N GLN A 534 13.91 -52.85 26.39
CA GLN A 534 15.11 -52.24 26.97
C GLN A 534 16.25 -52.09 25.92
N GLY A 535 17.05 -51.02 26.03
CA GLY A 535 18.49 -50.93 25.68
C GLY A 535 18.89 -50.77 24.19
N SER A 536 19.86 -49.96 23.77
CA SER A 536 20.86 -49.14 24.46
C SER A 536 21.58 -48.21 23.46
N THR A 537 21.84 -46.97 23.87
CA THR A 537 22.68 -45.89 23.28
C THR A 537 24.19 -46.21 23.28
N PRO A 538 25.08 -45.51 22.52
CA PRO A 538 25.64 -44.15 22.80
C PRO A 538 25.82 -43.29 21.50
N SER A 539 26.15 -41.99 21.42
CA SER A 539 26.55 -40.90 22.35
C SER A 539 26.54 -39.54 21.60
N VAL A 540 26.42 -38.47 22.38
CA VAL A 540 26.34 -37.02 22.06
C VAL A 540 27.74 -36.39 21.85
N PRO A 541 27.87 -35.18 21.25
CA PRO A 541 28.06 -33.91 22.01
C PRO A 541 27.16 -32.75 21.48
N ASN A 542 26.20 -32.14 22.21
CA ASN A 542 26.23 -31.00 23.16
C ASN A 542 27.20 -29.86 22.78
N SER A 543 26.93 -28.55 22.93
CA SER A 543 25.90 -27.77 23.64
C SER A 543 26.00 -26.29 23.22
N GLY A 544 24.96 -25.48 23.45
CA GLY A 544 25.03 -24.01 23.32
C GLY A 544 23.74 -23.28 23.69
N GLY A 545 23.31 -23.33 24.96
CA GLY A 545 22.09 -22.68 25.46
C GLY A 545 22.20 -21.15 25.56
N GLY A 546 21.31 -20.43 24.85
CA GLY A 546 21.23 -18.97 24.87
C GLY A 546 20.74 -18.39 26.20
N LYS A 547 21.40 -17.31 26.66
CA LYS A 547 21.02 -16.54 27.86
C LYS A 547 19.95 -15.50 27.50
N VAL A 548 18.97 -15.31 28.38
CA VAL A 548 17.87 -14.32 28.28
C VAL A 548 18.12 -13.19 29.27
N THR A 549 17.84 -11.94 28.89
CA THR A 549 17.97 -10.74 29.75
C THR A 549 16.59 -10.22 30.17
N ILE A 550 16.34 -10.04 31.48
CA ILE A 550 15.13 -9.42 32.04
C ILE A 550 15.45 -8.08 32.71
N THR A 551 14.50 -7.15 32.75
CA THR A 551 14.61 -5.90 33.52
C THR A 551 13.78 -6.00 34.80
N CYS A 552 14.44 -5.79 35.92
CA CYS A 552 13.90 -5.86 37.27
C CYS A 552 13.88 -4.46 37.88
N VAL A 553 12.77 -4.10 38.54
CA VAL A 553 12.55 -2.75 39.09
C VAL A 553 12.27 -2.79 40.59
N LYS A 554 12.87 -1.85 41.33
CA LYS A 554 12.62 -1.58 42.76
C LYS A 554 12.57 -0.06 42.94
N GLY A 555 11.36 0.50 43.02
CA GLY A 555 11.18 1.96 42.96
C GLY A 555 11.58 2.52 41.58
N SER A 556 12.38 3.59 41.54
CA SER A 556 12.95 4.18 40.32
C SER A 556 14.19 3.43 39.79
N THR A 557 14.78 2.53 40.59
CA THR A 557 16.01 1.82 40.25
C THR A 557 15.72 0.62 39.34
N LYS A 558 16.36 0.60 38.16
CA LYS A 558 16.28 -0.48 37.16
C LYS A 558 17.54 -1.33 37.18
N LYS A 559 17.40 -2.66 37.08
CA LYS A 559 18.53 -3.60 36.97
C LYS A 559 18.24 -4.66 35.92
N GLN A 560 19.15 -4.84 34.97
CA GLN A 560 19.09 -5.91 33.97
C GLN A 560 19.77 -7.18 34.50
N VAL A 561 19.17 -8.34 34.24
CA VAL A 561 19.67 -9.65 34.69
C VAL A 561 19.67 -10.60 33.50
N THR A 562 20.86 -11.07 33.11
CA THR A 562 21.06 -12.01 31.99
C THR A 562 21.40 -13.40 32.49
N GLY A 563 20.67 -14.42 32.04
CA GLY A 563 20.94 -15.81 32.39
C GLY A 563 20.07 -16.77 31.58
N VAL A 564 20.35 -18.07 31.63
CA VAL A 564 19.56 -19.07 30.91
C VAL A 564 18.13 -19.18 31.48
N LYS A 565 17.95 -18.81 32.76
CA LYS A 565 16.65 -18.62 33.44
C LYS A 565 16.79 -17.48 34.47
N PRO A 566 16.72 -16.21 34.06
CA PRO A 566 17.01 -15.11 34.96
C PRO A 566 15.83 -14.88 35.93
N LYS A 567 16.13 -14.56 37.19
CA LYS A 567 15.15 -14.16 38.22
C LYS A 567 15.53 -12.80 38.77
N CYS A 568 14.53 -11.99 39.13
CA CYS A 568 14.79 -10.70 39.76
C CYS A 568 15.39 -10.88 41.17
N PRO A 569 16.40 -10.08 41.56
CA PRO A 569 16.95 -10.11 42.91
C PRO A 569 15.88 -9.77 43.96
N SER A 570 16.10 -10.23 45.19
CA SER A 570 15.16 -9.97 46.29
C SER A 570 14.86 -8.46 46.44
N GLY A 571 13.57 -8.11 46.44
CA GLY A 571 13.08 -6.74 46.47
C GLY A 571 12.87 -6.07 45.11
N TYR A 572 13.22 -6.71 43.99
CA TYR A 572 12.92 -6.22 42.64
C TYR A 572 11.80 -7.06 42.00
N LYS A 573 10.84 -6.39 41.34
CA LYS A 573 9.78 -7.05 40.56
C LYS A 573 10.14 -7.00 39.07
N MET A 574 9.73 -8.01 38.30
CA MET A 574 9.86 -7.96 36.84
C MET A 574 8.97 -6.83 36.31
N GLN A 575 9.49 -6.01 35.41
CA GLN A 575 8.73 -4.87 34.87
C GLN A 575 7.58 -5.35 33.99
N ASN A 576 6.34 -5.28 34.50
CA ASN A 576 5.14 -5.40 33.67
C ASN A 576 4.98 -4.14 32.82
N PHE A 577 4.81 -4.28 31.50
CA PHE A 577 4.63 -3.18 30.55
C PHE A 577 3.27 -2.48 30.73
N SER A 578 3.18 -1.66 31.78
CA SER A 578 2.24 -0.55 31.88
C SER A 578 3.04 0.70 31.52
N ALA A 579 2.80 1.26 30.33
CA ALA A 579 3.41 2.53 29.95
C ALA A 579 2.94 3.64 30.93
N PRO A 580 3.81 4.61 31.31
CA PRO A 580 3.40 5.77 32.09
C PRO A 580 2.25 6.55 31.42
N ALA A 581 1.36 7.12 32.22
CA ALA A 581 0.09 7.72 31.79
C ALA A 581 0.19 8.97 30.89
N ALA A 582 1.40 9.39 30.47
CA ALA A 582 1.60 10.61 29.68
C ALA A 582 1.65 10.40 28.15
N GLN A 583 1.50 9.17 27.64
CA GLN A 583 1.50 8.86 26.20
C GLN A 583 0.40 7.86 25.79
N GLN A 584 -0.77 7.91 26.43
CA GLN A 584 -1.93 7.10 26.01
C GLN A 584 -2.79 7.90 25.02
N VAL A 585 -2.70 7.56 23.73
CA VAL A 585 -3.55 8.14 22.68
C VAL A 585 -5.01 7.77 22.96
N GLN A 586 -5.91 8.76 23.01
CA GLN A 586 -7.35 8.54 23.19
C GLN A 586 -7.96 7.99 21.90
N VAL A 587 -8.67 6.88 22.01
CA VAL A 587 -9.45 6.24 20.93
C VAL A 587 -10.88 6.77 20.97
N THR A 588 -11.44 7.11 19.81
CA THR A 588 -12.85 7.52 19.67
C THR A 588 -13.64 6.42 18.98
N VAL A 589 -14.76 5.99 19.57
CA VAL A 589 -15.64 4.94 19.04
C VAL A 589 -17.03 5.46 18.77
N THR A 590 -17.65 4.92 17.72
CA THR A 590 -19.08 5.09 17.48
C THR A 590 -19.83 3.86 17.97
N CYS A 591 -20.73 4.07 18.92
CA CYS A 591 -21.62 3.10 19.52
C CYS A 591 -23.00 3.21 18.86
N THR A 592 -23.50 2.11 18.30
CA THR A 592 -24.77 2.06 17.57
C THR A 592 -25.82 1.23 18.29
N LYS A 593 -27.06 1.72 18.34
CA LYS A 593 -28.25 0.97 18.77
C LYS A 593 -29.41 1.30 17.81
N GLY A 594 -29.72 0.39 16.89
CA GLY A 594 -30.63 0.70 15.77
C GLY A 594 -30.07 1.81 14.88
N ALA A 595 -30.85 2.85 14.61
CA ALA A 595 -30.41 4.04 13.86
C ALA A 595 -29.60 5.04 14.73
N THR A 596 -29.59 4.89 16.05
CA THR A 596 -28.97 5.85 16.98
C THR A 596 -27.46 5.63 17.08
N LYS A 597 -26.67 6.70 16.88
CA LYS A 597 -25.19 6.71 17.02
C LYS A 597 -24.78 7.54 18.26
N LYS A 598 -23.78 7.07 19.02
CA LYS A 598 -23.11 7.81 20.11
C LYS A 598 -21.60 7.75 19.94
N ILE A 599 -20.90 8.84 20.19
CA ILE A 599 -19.44 8.91 20.13
C ILE A 599 -18.89 8.81 21.56
N VAL A 600 -17.91 7.94 21.79
CA VAL A 600 -17.25 7.76 23.09
C VAL A 600 -15.75 7.84 22.89
N THR A 601 -15.06 8.73 23.61
CA THR A 601 -13.60 8.90 23.53
C THR A 601 -12.94 8.48 24.83
N GLY A 602 -11.84 7.74 24.76
CA GLY A 602 -11.07 7.30 25.92
C GLY A 602 -9.92 6.38 25.53
N VAL A 603 -9.12 5.91 26.48
CA VAL A 603 -7.99 5.02 26.17
C VAL A 603 -8.47 3.62 25.72
N LYS A 604 -9.61 3.16 26.23
CA LYS A 604 -10.32 1.93 25.86
C LYS A 604 -11.85 2.12 25.99
N PRO A 605 -12.45 2.97 25.17
CA PRO A 605 -13.82 3.45 25.38
C PRO A 605 -14.85 2.31 25.21
N GLN A 606 -15.68 2.07 26.23
CA GLN A 606 -16.72 1.05 26.16
C GLN A 606 -18.05 1.64 25.68
N CYS A 607 -18.82 0.88 24.90
CA CYS A 607 -20.18 1.29 24.58
C CYS A 607 -21.10 1.13 25.79
N PRO A 608 -22.04 2.09 26.02
CA PRO A 608 -23.07 1.94 27.05
C PRO A 608 -23.92 0.68 26.83
N ALA A 609 -24.53 0.18 27.90
CA ALA A 609 -25.38 -1.01 27.84
C ALA A 609 -26.46 -0.91 26.73
N GLY A 610 -26.55 -1.94 25.90
CA GLY A 610 -27.47 -2.00 24.76
C GLY A 610 -27.00 -1.32 23.48
N TYR A 611 -25.80 -0.72 23.45
CA TYR A 611 -25.15 -0.23 22.23
C TYR A 611 -24.00 -1.18 21.82
N LYS A 612 -23.87 -1.44 20.52
CA LYS A 612 -22.75 -2.22 19.95
C LYS A 612 -21.68 -1.26 19.39
N MET A 613 -20.41 -1.59 19.56
CA MET A 613 -19.31 -0.88 18.87
C MET A 613 -19.44 -1.12 17.37
N SER A 614 -19.45 -0.04 16.59
CA SER A 614 -19.47 -0.12 15.13
C SER A 614 -18.08 0.12 14.57
N ALA A 615 -17.70 -0.59 13.51
CA ALA A 615 -16.50 -0.28 12.74
C ALA A 615 -16.62 1.12 12.12
N ALA A 616 -15.53 1.89 12.15
CA ALA A 616 -15.50 3.30 11.83
C ALA A 616 -16.08 3.62 10.44
N THR A 617 -17.18 4.38 10.39
CA THR A 617 -17.55 5.28 9.29
C THR A 617 -17.13 6.69 9.71
N PRO A 618 -16.76 7.61 8.77
CA PRO A 618 -16.20 8.90 9.12
C PRO A 618 -17.16 9.70 10.02
N VAL A 619 -16.67 10.19 11.16
CA VAL A 619 -17.36 11.25 11.91
C VAL A 619 -16.35 12.35 12.16
N LYS A 620 -16.66 13.56 11.68
CA LYS A 620 -15.96 14.79 12.03
C LYS A 620 -16.24 15.07 13.51
N ALA A 621 -15.20 15.19 14.34
CA ALA A 621 -15.38 15.46 15.77
C ALA A 621 -16.04 16.85 15.97
N PRO A 622 -17.05 16.97 16.85
CA PRO A 622 -17.53 18.27 17.30
C PRO A 622 -16.54 18.88 18.28
N SER A 623 -16.24 20.18 18.11
CA SER A 623 -15.44 20.99 19.04
C SER A 623 -16.16 21.12 20.38
N VAL A 624 -15.53 20.68 21.47
CA VAL A 624 -16.04 20.89 22.85
C VAL A 624 -15.44 22.19 23.43
N PRO A 625 -16.20 23.00 24.20
CA PRO A 625 -15.80 24.33 24.65
C PRO A 625 -14.87 24.28 25.87
N ALA A 626 -14.00 25.29 25.98
CA ALA A 626 -13.14 25.51 27.15
C ALA A 626 -13.93 26.07 28.35
N GLN A 627 -13.65 25.54 29.55
CA GLN A 627 -13.97 26.16 30.85
C GLN A 627 -12.69 26.67 31.54
N PRO A 628 -12.79 27.64 32.48
CA PRO A 628 -11.78 28.69 32.66
C PRO A 628 -10.71 28.37 33.70
N ALA A 629 -9.52 28.95 33.49
CA ALA A 629 -8.40 28.92 34.42
C ALA A 629 -8.56 29.91 35.60
N ALA A 630 -8.10 29.48 36.76
CA ALA A 630 -8.08 30.23 38.02
C ALA A 630 -7.03 31.34 38.04
N GLN A 631 -7.34 32.40 38.79
CA GLN A 631 -6.54 33.61 39.03
C GLN A 631 -5.39 33.37 40.01
N GLN A 632 -4.29 34.12 39.83
CA GLN A 632 -3.45 34.63 40.93
C GLN A 632 -2.91 36.04 40.57
N PRO A 633 -2.62 36.89 41.59
CA PRO A 633 -2.80 38.34 41.51
C PRO A 633 -1.50 39.18 41.47
N ASP A 634 -1.72 40.46 41.23
CA ASP A 634 -0.82 41.60 40.97
C ASP A 634 0.23 41.98 42.02
N ALA A 635 1.27 42.71 41.58
CA ALA A 635 1.93 43.80 42.30
C ALA A 635 2.86 44.64 41.38
N PRO A 636 3.20 45.90 41.72
CA PRO A 636 3.04 47.07 40.84
C PRO A 636 4.33 47.85 40.49
N ALA A 637 4.17 48.91 39.68
CA ALA A 637 5.18 49.81 39.11
C ALA A 637 5.58 51.00 40.01
N ASP A 638 6.83 51.50 39.87
CA ASP A 638 7.16 52.94 39.93
C ASP A 638 8.60 53.29 39.43
N MET A 639 8.67 54.25 38.46
CA MET A 639 9.66 55.31 38.05
C MET A 639 11.22 55.15 38.12
N PRO A 640 12.05 56.07 37.54
CA PRO A 640 12.14 56.62 36.16
C PRO A 640 13.60 56.63 35.56
N ALA A 641 13.75 57.10 34.30
CA ALA A 641 14.96 57.15 33.45
C ALA A 641 16.14 58.05 33.94
N PRO A 642 17.36 57.97 33.34
CA PRO A 642 17.70 58.99 32.32
C PRO A 642 18.74 58.62 31.21
N GLN A 643 18.66 59.40 30.11
CA GLN A 643 19.74 60.01 29.29
C GLN A 643 20.46 59.26 28.13
N SER A 644 20.34 59.87 26.94
CA SER A 644 21.28 59.81 25.79
C SER A 644 22.29 60.97 25.83
N PRO A 645 23.40 60.89 25.07
CA PRO A 645 23.71 61.90 24.04
C PRO A 645 24.25 61.25 22.72
N ALA A 646 23.80 61.60 21.52
CA ALA A 646 24.09 62.77 20.66
C ALA A 646 25.45 62.72 19.90
N GLY A 647 25.42 62.77 18.54
CA GLY A 647 26.57 63.06 17.67
C GLY A 647 26.45 62.62 16.18
N GLN A 648 26.25 63.57 15.26
CA GLN A 648 26.17 63.49 13.76
C GLN A 648 27.57 63.47 13.07
N PRO A 649 27.74 63.67 11.73
CA PRO A 649 27.21 62.99 10.52
C PRO A 649 28.32 62.62 9.47
N GLY A 650 28.03 61.75 8.49
CA GLY A 650 28.87 61.58 7.29
C GLY A 650 28.43 60.45 6.34
N THR A 651 27.96 60.80 5.14
CA THR A 651 27.61 59.92 3.99
C THR A 651 28.81 59.75 3.04
N PRO A 652 28.78 58.93 1.95
CA PRO A 652 27.97 57.74 1.60
C PRO A 652 28.85 56.54 1.13
N ASN A 653 28.39 55.29 1.24
CA ASN A 653 28.55 54.24 0.20
C ASN A 653 28.07 52.84 0.65
N GLN A 654 27.31 52.22 -0.27
CA GLN A 654 27.22 50.78 -0.55
C GLN A 654 26.56 49.83 0.47
N PRO A 655 25.57 49.00 0.05
CA PRO A 655 24.93 48.03 0.94
C PRO A 655 25.84 46.83 1.19
N THR A 656 26.29 46.68 2.44
CA THR A 656 26.90 45.46 2.98
C THR A 656 25.83 44.56 3.62
N LYS A 657 25.79 43.32 3.14
CA LYS A 657 25.52 42.02 3.81
C LYS A 657 24.66 42.02 5.11
N PRO A 658 23.56 41.23 5.18
CA PRO A 658 22.84 41.01 6.43
C PRO A 658 23.64 40.11 7.40
N GLN A 659 23.70 40.52 8.67
CA GLN A 659 24.20 39.72 9.79
C GLN A 659 23.06 38.82 10.33
N PRO A 660 23.35 37.57 10.74
CA PRO A 660 22.35 36.60 11.15
C PRO A 660 21.94 36.81 12.60
N ASN A 661 20.69 37.19 12.83
CA ASN A 661 19.84 36.87 14.00
C ASN A 661 18.73 37.93 14.13
N ALA A 662 17.65 37.72 13.39
CA ALA A 662 16.32 38.19 13.74
C ALA A 662 15.36 37.02 13.46
N PRO A 663 14.51 36.59 14.41
CA PRO A 663 13.48 35.61 14.11
C PRO A 663 12.55 36.19 13.04
N ALA A 664 12.35 35.46 11.94
CA ALA A 664 11.28 35.77 11.00
C ALA A 664 9.93 35.78 11.75
N PRO A 665 8.98 36.66 11.41
CA PRO A 665 7.66 36.64 12.03
C PRO A 665 7.02 35.27 11.80
N GLN A 666 6.77 34.58 12.91
CA GLN A 666 6.18 33.25 12.94
C GLN A 666 4.72 33.37 12.51
N PHE A 667 4.43 32.95 11.27
CA PHE A 667 3.06 32.84 10.77
C PHE A 667 2.33 31.77 11.57
N ASP A 668 1.40 32.17 12.42
CA ASP A 668 0.47 31.24 13.07
C ASP A 668 -0.69 30.96 12.10
N PRO A 669 -0.78 29.77 11.50
CA PRO A 669 -1.87 29.41 10.60
C PRO A 669 -3.24 29.33 11.30
N ASN A 670 -3.27 29.49 12.62
CA ASN A 670 -4.49 29.59 13.43
C ASN A 670 -4.74 31.01 13.97
N ALA A 671 -4.08 32.07 13.49
CA ALA A 671 -4.44 33.43 13.88
C ALA A 671 -5.80 33.84 13.26
N ASP A 672 -6.63 34.56 14.03
CA ASP A 672 -7.89 35.07 13.49
C ASP A 672 -7.64 36.23 12.52
N ILE A 673 -8.32 36.20 11.38
CA ILE A 673 -8.29 37.24 10.35
C ILE A 673 -9.49 38.15 10.58
N THR A 674 -9.26 39.47 10.59
CA THR A 674 -10.34 40.46 10.69
C THR A 674 -10.60 41.09 9.33
N ILE A 675 -11.83 40.94 8.82
CA ILE A 675 -12.30 41.58 7.59
C ILE A 675 -13.28 42.71 7.92
N THR A 676 -13.40 43.70 7.04
CA THR A 676 -14.43 44.74 7.17
C THR A 676 -15.54 44.50 6.14
N CYS A 677 -16.77 44.42 6.61
CA CYS A 677 -17.99 44.19 5.84
C CYS A 677 -18.85 45.45 5.83
N VAL A 678 -19.33 45.88 4.67
CA VAL A 678 -20.09 47.12 4.46
C VAL A 678 -21.46 46.86 3.85
N LYS A 679 -22.45 47.64 4.28
CA LYS A 679 -23.82 47.66 3.72
C LYS A 679 -24.32 49.11 3.71
N GLY A 680 -24.28 49.76 2.56
CA GLY A 680 -24.53 51.21 2.48
C GLY A 680 -23.48 52.01 3.26
N ALA A 681 -23.91 52.91 4.15
CA ALA A 681 -23.01 53.69 5.01
C ALA A 681 -22.56 52.94 6.28
N GLU A 682 -23.11 51.75 6.56
CA GLU A 682 -22.73 50.95 7.73
C GLU A 682 -21.52 50.05 7.44
N SER A 683 -20.56 50.02 8.37
CA SER A 683 -19.42 49.11 8.33
C SER A 683 -19.31 48.31 9.63
N LYS A 684 -18.96 47.02 9.53
CA LYS A 684 -18.70 46.12 10.66
C LYS A 684 -17.42 45.32 10.41
N GLN A 685 -16.62 45.15 11.46
CA GLN A 685 -15.47 44.24 11.43
C GLN A 685 -15.88 42.85 11.90
N VAL A 686 -15.40 41.82 11.19
CA VAL A 686 -15.70 40.42 11.45
C VAL A 686 -14.38 39.68 11.55
N THR A 687 -14.12 39.09 12.72
CA THR A 687 -12.87 38.40 13.04
C THR A 687 -13.13 36.90 13.15
N GLY A 688 -12.34 36.08 12.46
CA GLY A 688 -12.46 34.62 12.55
C GLY A 688 -11.40 33.87 11.75
N LYS A 689 -11.51 32.53 11.74
CA LYS A 689 -10.60 31.66 10.98
C LYS A 689 -10.94 31.70 9.49
N SER A 690 -9.91 31.71 8.64
CA SER A 690 -10.07 31.75 7.18
C SER A 690 -10.85 30.52 6.65
N PRO A 691 -11.81 30.68 5.71
CA PRO A 691 -12.27 31.94 5.11
C PRO A 691 -13.35 32.63 5.96
N VAL A 692 -13.11 33.90 6.32
CA VAL A 692 -14.11 34.74 7.03
C VAL A 692 -15.10 35.31 6.02
N GLN A 693 -16.41 35.18 6.29
CA GLN A 693 -17.48 35.67 5.42
C GLN A 693 -18.26 36.82 6.05
N CYS A 694 -18.76 37.74 5.22
CA CYS A 694 -19.62 38.82 5.67
C CYS A 694 -21.04 38.30 6.00
N PRO A 695 -21.69 38.83 7.05
CA PRO A 695 -23.09 38.52 7.37
C PRO A 695 -24.02 38.85 6.20
N SER A 696 -25.16 38.15 6.13
CA SER A 696 -26.14 38.30 5.06
C SER A 696 -26.53 39.77 4.85
N GLY A 697 -26.32 40.26 3.62
CA GLY A 697 -26.57 41.65 3.21
C GLY A 697 -25.40 42.61 3.36
N TYR A 698 -24.24 42.20 3.89
CA TYR A 698 -23.00 43.00 3.89
C TYR A 698 -21.98 42.43 2.87
N GLN A 699 -21.22 43.30 2.21
CA GLN A 699 -20.16 42.92 1.26
C GLN A 699 -18.78 43.24 1.82
N MET A 700 -17.77 42.45 1.49
CA MET A 700 -16.40 42.69 1.95
C MET A 700 -15.85 43.96 1.29
N LYS A 701 -15.28 44.87 2.08
CA LYS A 701 -14.62 46.06 1.54
C LYS A 701 -13.29 45.64 0.87
N PRO A 702 -13.02 46.01 -0.39
CA PRO A 702 -11.76 45.68 -1.05
C PRO A 702 -10.57 46.26 -0.28
N MET A 703 -9.59 45.43 0.05
CA MET A 703 -8.35 45.88 0.70
C MET A 703 -7.39 46.39 -0.37
N GLY A 704 -6.84 47.60 -0.19
CA GLY A 704 -5.82 48.16 -1.08
C GLY A 704 -4.48 47.41 -0.96
N PRO A 705 -3.60 47.50 -1.97
CA PRO A 705 -2.34 46.75 -2.00
C PRO A 705 -1.39 47.24 -0.89
N GLY A 706 -1.09 46.37 0.08
CA GLY A 706 -0.18 46.70 1.19
C GLY A 706 -0.28 45.88 2.48
N GLN A 707 -1.09 44.82 2.56
CA GLN A 707 -1.08 43.89 3.70
C GLN A 707 -0.93 42.43 3.26
N PRO A 708 -0.28 41.56 4.07
CA PRO A 708 0.21 40.26 3.63
C PRO A 708 -0.90 39.20 3.65
N GLY A 709 -1.15 38.56 2.50
CA GLY A 709 -1.98 37.36 2.41
C GLY A 709 -2.86 37.27 1.16
N MET A 710 -2.28 36.88 0.02
CA MET A 710 -3.02 36.31 -1.12
C MET A 710 -2.13 35.27 -1.82
N PRO A 711 -2.55 33.99 -1.91
CA PRO A 711 -2.15 33.08 -2.97
C PRO A 711 -2.88 33.46 -4.26
N GLY A 712 -2.15 33.62 -5.36
CA GLY A 712 -2.70 34.01 -6.67
C GLY A 712 -3.69 32.99 -7.24
N LEU A 713 -4.72 33.49 -7.90
CA LEU A 713 -5.60 32.72 -8.79
C LEU A 713 -5.30 33.07 -10.26
N PRO A 714 -5.51 32.12 -11.18
CA PRO A 714 -5.01 32.16 -12.56
C PRO A 714 -5.82 33.08 -13.47
N LEU A 715 -5.15 33.61 -14.50
CA LEU A 715 -5.73 34.41 -15.58
C LEU A 715 -6.40 33.48 -16.62
N ASP A 716 -7.69 33.69 -16.90
CA ASP A 716 -8.39 33.12 -18.07
C ASP A 716 -8.14 33.99 -19.32
N PRO A 717 -7.85 33.41 -20.51
CA PRO A 717 -7.63 34.18 -21.73
C PRO A 717 -8.74 33.95 -22.79
N VAL A 718 -9.65 34.92 -23.00
CA VAL A 718 -10.43 35.03 -24.26
C VAL A 718 -10.71 36.50 -24.63
N GLN A 719 -9.88 37.03 -25.56
CA GLN A 719 -10.13 38.01 -26.66
C GLN A 719 -10.69 39.44 -26.39
N PRO A 720 -10.61 40.39 -27.37
CA PRO A 720 -9.56 40.67 -28.37
C PRO A 720 -9.18 42.18 -28.44
N GLY A 721 -7.98 42.52 -28.91
CA GLY A 721 -7.58 43.91 -29.20
C GLY A 721 -6.41 44.01 -30.19
N ILE A 722 -6.62 44.74 -31.27
CA ILE A 722 -5.82 44.82 -32.51
C ILE A 722 -4.69 45.88 -32.39
N PRO A 723 -3.87 46.18 -33.43
CA PRO A 723 -2.43 45.93 -33.48
C PRO A 723 -1.58 47.20 -33.35
N MET A 724 -0.30 47.08 -32.97
CA MET A 724 0.71 48.05 -33.39
C MET A 724 2.01 47.36 -33.83
N GLN A 725 2.41 47.71 -35.05
CA GLN A 725 3.61 47.30 -35.77
C GLN A 725 4.91 47.90 -35.17
N PRO A 726 6.07 47.36 -35.56
CA PRO A 726 7.34 47.50 -34.84
C PRO A 726 8.28 48.55 -35.45
N ALA A 727 9.24 49.05 -34.66
CA ALA A 727 10.55 49.50 -35.17
C ALA A 727 11.61 49.62 -34.06
N LYS A 728 12.74 48.92 -34.29
CA LYS A 728 14.16 49.30 -34.11
C LYS A 728 14.59 49.90 -32.76
N GLN A 729 15.64 49.41 -32.08
CA GLN A 729 16.96 48.93 -32.52
C GLN A 729 17.45 47.75 -31.68
#